data_AF-L9L8U1-F1
#
_entry.id   AF-L9L8U1-F1
#
_cell.length_a   1.000
_cell.length_b   1.000
_cell.length_c   1.000
_cell.angle_alpha   90.00
_cell.angle_beta   90.00
_cell.angle_gamma   90.00
#
_symmetry.space_group_name_H-M   'P 1'
#
loop_
_entity.id
_entity.type
_entity.pdbx_description
1 polymer ?
#
loop_
_entity_poly.entity_id
_entity_poly.type
_entity_poly.pdbx_seq_one_letter_code
_entity_poly.pdbx_strand_id
1 'polypeptide(L)'
;MGSGLETADEETQTGPSWQNGCYPTSPTFGIVCSEHVGVVGKGLEGGQLVSRKWLKAFCVPATWMSKSWSCFGYPLSIFFIVVNEFCERFSYYGMRALLVLYFRNFIGWDDNLSTAIYHTFVALCYLTPILGALIADSWLGKFKTIVSLSIVYTIGQVVTAISSINDLTDHNHDGTPDNLPTHVALSMIGLALIALGTGGIKPCVSAFGGDQFEEGQEKQRNRFFSIFYLSINAGSFLSTIITPILRVQQCGIHSKQACYPLAFGVPAALMAVSLIVFVIGSSMYKKFKPQGNIMGKVAKCIGFALTNRFRHRSSKFPKREHWLDWAREKYDERLISQIKMVTRVMFLYIPLPMFWALFDQQGAFEIQPDQMQTANAILIIVMVPVVDAVVYPLIAKCGFNFTSLKKMTVGMFLASMAFVAAAIVQVEIDKTLPVFPKGNEVQIKVLNIGNSNMTIYFPEKTETIGQMSQTDGFLTFQANKLGSISISSTGSSNATVVHDFEQGQRHTLLVWAPNQYRVVNDGLNQKPEKGENGIRFVNAFNDVISLTSSGKVYENVTRNNASEYQFFSSGKKNFTFSAADISQHCKLSFETTKLEYGSAYTYVIQRTNDCPEFKEFEDISPNTVNMALQIPQYFLLTCGEVVFSITGLEFSYSQAPSNMKSVLQAGWLLTVAFGNIIVLIVAGAARFNEQWAEYVLFAALLLVVCIIFAIMAQFYTYVNPAEIEAQFDEEERKKYLENRNPYSMEPDSQTKM
;
A
#
# COMPACT_ATOMS: atom_id res chain seq x y z
N MET A 1 22.25 -64.45 -45.38
CA MET A 1 21.09 -64.91 -44.56
C MET A 1 20.63 -63.73 -43.73
N GLY A 2 19.47 -63.09 -43.93
CA GLY A 2 18.44 -63.15 -44.97
C GLY A 2 17.36 -62.13 -44.59
N SER A 3 17.23 -61.01 -45.32
CA SER A 3 16.20 -60.77 -46.37
C SER A 3 14.78 -60.59 -45.80
N GLY A 4 14.06 -59.46 -45.91
CA GLY A 4 14.31 -58.10 -46.46
C GLY A 4 13.18 -57.18 -45.91
N LEU A 5 12.61 -56.13 -46.54
CA LEU A 5 12.84 -55.35 -47.77
C LEU A 5 12.18 -53.95 -47.54
N GLU A 6 12.58 -52.79 -48.09
CA GLU A 6 13.87 -52.29 -48.60
C GLU A 6 13.82 -50.72 -48.70
N THR A 7 14.89 -50.11 -49.22
CA THR A 7 15.09 -48.77 -49.86
C THR A 7 13.99 -48.28 -50.82
N ALA A 8 13.83 -47.00 -51.22
CA ALA A 8 14.37 -45.66 -50.88
C ALA A 8 13.28 -44.59 -51.31
N ASP A 9 13.41 -43.25 -51.45
CA ASP A 9 14.47 -42.33 -51.92
C ASP A 9 14.27 -40.88 -51.40
N GLU A 10 15.17 -39.97 -51.79
CA GLU A 10 15.24 -38.55 -51.42
C GLU A 10 14.21 -37.64 -52.17
N GLU A 11 13.85 -36.49 -51.58
CA GLU A 11 14.18 -35.19 -52.21
C GLU A 11 14.07 -34.00 -51.22
N THR A 12 14.30 -32.77 -51.71
CA THR A 12 14.92 -31.68 -50.93
C THR A 12 14.04 -30.41 -50.82
N GLN A 13 14.47 -29.48 -49.95
CA GLN A 13 14.26 -28.01 -49.95
C GLN A 13 13.09 -27.34 -49.19
N THR A 14 13.50 -26.36 -48.37
CA THR A 14 12.88 -25.04 -48.08
C THR A 14 11.47 -24.91 -47.47
N GLY A 15 11.40 -24.14 -46.37
CA GLY A 15 10.21 -23.33 -46.00
C GLY A 15 10.20 -21.97 -46.73
N PRO A 16 9.44 -20.94 -46.31
CA PRO A 16 8.73 -20.76 -45.04
C PRO A 16 7.18 -20.63 -45.22
N SER A 17 6.36 -20.47 -44.17
CA SER A 17 6.04 -19.16 -43.57
C SER A 17 4.91 -19.25 -42.53
N TRP A 18 4.70 -18.19 -41.75
CA TRP A 18 3.65 -18.10 -40.73
C TRP A 18 2.32 -17.57 -41.29
N GLN A 19 1.20 -18.24 -41.01
CA GLN A 19 -0.11 -17.60 -40.84
C GLN A 19 -0.89 -18.27 -39.69
N ASN A 20 -1.38 -17.46 -38.75
CA ASN A 20 -2.27 -17.92 -37.67
C ASN A 20 -3.72 -17.87 -38.15
N GLY A 21 -4.41 -19.01 -38.19
CA GLY A 21 -5.82 -19.12 -38.57
C GLY A 21 -6.64 -19.93 -37.56
N CYS A 22 -7.70 -19.33 -37.02
CA CYS A 22 -8.64 -20.04 -36.13
C CYS A 22 -9.65 -20.84 -36.96
N TYR A 23 -9.55 -22.17 -36.95
CA TYR A 23 -10.50 -23.07 -37.61
C TYR A 23 -11.36 -23.87 -36.61
N PRO A 24 -12.68 -24.00 -36.82
CA PRO A 24 -13.53 -24.89 -36.05
C PRO A 24 -13.57 -26.30 -36.66
N THR A 25 -13.27 -27.33 -35.87
CA THR A 25 -13.49 -28.73 -36.25
C THR A 25 -14.95 -29.14 -36.03
N SER A 26 -15.53 -29.86 -37.00
CA SER A 26 -16.75 -30.64 -36.81
C SER A 26 -16.40 -32.07 -36.35
N PRO A 27 -17.39 -32.82 -35.83
CA PRO A 27 -17.89 -33.92 -36.66
C PRO A 27 -19.42 -34.04 -36.68
N THR A 28 -19.93 -34.66 -37.75
CA THR A 28 -21.31 -35.16 -37.87
C THR A 28 -21.45 -36.53 -37.21
N PHE A 29 -22.62 -36.85 -36.61
CA PHE A 29 -23.36 -38.11 -36.86
C PHE A 29 -24.69 -38.19 -36.06
N GLY A 30 -25.67 -38.92 -36.61
CA GLY A 30 -26.66 -39.71 -35.85
C GLY A 30 -27.83 -38.97 -35.18
N ILE A 31 -29.01 -38.97 -35.80
CA ILE A 31 -30.29 -38.81 -35.09
C ILE A 31 -30.89 -40.20 -34.88
N VAL A 32 -31.24 -40.54 -33.64
CA VAL A 32 -32.20 -41.61 -33.31
C VAL A 32 -33.16 -41.06 -32.27
N CYS A 33 -34.44 -40.92 -32.64
CA CYS A 33 -35.50 -40.54 -31.71
C CYS A 33 -36.12 -41.78 -31.07
N SER A 34 -36.52 -41.67 -29.81
CA SER A 34 -37.48 -42.59 -29.19
C SER A 34 -38.40 -41.77 -28.29
N GLU A 35 -39.67 -41.66 -28.68
CA GLU A 35 -40.72 -41.08 -27.85
C GLU A 35 -41.30 -42.15 -26.93
N HIS A 36 -41.58 -41.81 -25.66
CA HIS A 36 -42.74 -42.29 -24.90
C HIS A 36 -42.75 -41.75 -23.46
N VAL A 37 -43.69 -40.86 -23.14
CA VAL A 37 -44.45 -40.84 -21.88
C VAL A 37 -45.89 -40.43 -22.22
N GLY A 38 -46.89 -41.15 -21.69
CA GLY A 38 -48.29 -40.96 -22.03
C GLY A 38 -49.00 -39.82 -21.28
N VAL A 39 -50.14 -39.39 -21.81
CA VAL A 39 -51.03 -38.38 -21.21
C VAL A 39 -52.03 -39.03 -20.25
N VAL A 40 -52.15 -38.50 -19.04
CA VAL A 40 -53.35 -38.60 -18.19
C VAL A 40 -53.60 -37.23 -17.57
N GLY A 41 -54.86 -36.80 -17.50
CA GLY A 41 -55.22 -35.54 -16.86
C GLY A 41 -56.66 -35.53 -16.36
N LYS A 42 -56.97 -34.55 -15.51
CA LYS A 42 -58.31 -34.05 -15.15
C LYS A 42 -58.12 -32.64 -14.56
N GLY A 43 -59.05 -31.73 -14.85
CA GLY A 43 -58.97 -30.33 -14.43
C GLY A 43 -60.04 -29.94 -13.42
N LEU A 44 -60.03 -28.66 -13.03
CA LEU A 44 -61.12 -27.94 -12.36
C LEU A 44 -60.99 -26.44 -12.66
N GLU A 45 -62.04 -25.67 -12.37
CA GLU A 45 -62.31 -24.37 -13.01
C GLU A 45 -61.92 -23.14 -12.15
N GLY A 46 -61.87 -21.97 -12.82
CA GLY A 46 -62.21 -20.68 -12.19
C GLY A 46 -61.10 -19.64 -12.07
N GLY A 47 -61.42 -18.38 -12.42
CA GLY A 47 -60.74 -17.19 -11.86
C GLY A 47 -60.04 -16.24 -12.83
N GLN A 48 -60.75 -15.16 -13.21
CA GLN A 48 -60.25 -13.81 -13.56
C GLN A 48 -59.08 -13.64 -14.55
N LEU A 49 -59.45 -13.19 -15.75
CA LEU A 49 -58.54 -12.69 -16.79
C LEU A 49 -58.09 -11.25 -16.50
N VAL A 50 -56.85 -11.03 -16.06
CA VAL A 50 -56.23 -9.68 -15.98
C VAL A 50 -54.92 -9.64 -16.78
N SER A 51 -54.80 -8.60 -17.61
CA SER A 51 -53.83 -8.41 -18.70
C SER A 51 -52.37 -8.87 -18.43
N ARG A 52 -51.99 -10.03 -18.99
CA ARG A 52 -50.58 -10.42 -19.21
C ARG A 52 -50.12 -10.11 -20.65
N LYS A 53 -49.92 -8.83 -20.97
CA LYS A 53 -49.34 -8.40 -22.26
C LYS A 53 -47.86 -7.96 -22.22
N TRP A 54 -47.22 -7.93 -21.05
CA TRP A 54 -45.83 -7.48 -20.84
C TRP A 54 -44.80 -8.61 -20.57
N LEU A 55 -45.16 -9.88 -20.78
CA LEU A 55 -44.35 -11.05 -20.38
C LEU A 55 -43.98 -12.01 -21.53
N LYS A 56 -43.90 -11.51 -22.78
CA LYS A 56 -43.48 -12.29 -23.97
C LYS A 56 -42.39 -11.60 -24.81
N ALA A 57 -41.48 -10.88 -24.17
CA ALA A 57 -40.30 -10.27 -24.81
C ALA A 57 -38.95 -10.96 -24.49
N PHE A 58 -38.91 -11.85 -23.48
CA PHE A 58 -37.69 -12.50 -23.01
C PHE A 58 -37.83 -14.03 -22.97
N CYS A 59 -37.94 -14.65 -24.15
CA CYS A 59 -37.73 -16.09 -24.34
C CYS A 59 -36.76 -16.31 -25.52
N VAL A 60 -35.46 -16.29 -25.24
CA VAL A 60 -34.43 -16.74 -26.19
C VAL A 60 -34.44 -18.28 -26.22
N PRO A 61 -34.41 -18.95 -27.39
CA PRO A 61 -34.40 -20.41 -27.48
C PRO A 61 -33.20 -21.04 -26.77
N ALA A 62 -33.43 -22.16 -26.06
CA ALA A 62 -32.43 -22.82 -25.23
C ALA A 62 -31.26 -23.48 -25.98
N THR A 63 -31.24 -23.43 -27.32
CA THR A 63 -30.29 -24.13 -28.20
C THR A 63 -28.96 -23.41 -28.41
N TRP A 64 -28.78 -22.19 -27.89
CA TRP A 64 -27.56 -21.38 -28.10
C TRP A 64 -26.50 -21.45 -26.98
N MET A 65 -26.75 -22.18 -25.88
CA MET A 65 -25.90 -22.16 -24.67
C MET A 65 -24.67 -23.10 -24.70
N SER A 66 -24.12 -23.45 -25.87
CA SER A 66 -23.00 -24.39 -25.99
C SER A 66 -21.92 -23.94 -27.00
N LYS A 67 -21.19 -22.88 -26.65
CA LYS A 67 -19.85 -22.56 -27.21
C LYS A 67 -19.11 -21.58 -26.30
N SER A 68 -18.15 -22.08 -25.53
CA SER A 68 -17.24 -21.25 -24.74
C SER A 68 -16.24 -20.56 -25.66
N TRP A 69 -16.46 -19.28 -25.96
CA TRP A 69 -15.45 -18.47 -26.65
C TRP A 69 -14.24 -18.26 -25.73
N SER A 70 -13.10 -18.77 -26.17
CA SER A 70 -11.82 -18.59 -25.50
C SER A 70 -10.97 -17.56 -26.25
N CYS A 71 -10.29 -16.70 -25.50
CA CYS A 71 -9.36 -15.71 -26.03
C CYS A 71 -8.04 -15.84 -25.27
N PHE A 72 -6.91 -15.97 -25.98
CA PHE A 72 -5.58 -16.28 -25.41
C PHE A 72 -5.57 -17.48 -24.43
N GLY A 73 -6.47 -18.45 -24.60
CA GLY A 73 -6.59 -19.61 -23.72
C GLY A 73 -7.37 -19.37 -22.42
N TYR A 74 -8.05 -18.23 -22.26
CA TYR A 74 -8.93 -17.92 -21.14
C TYR A 74 -10.41 -17.89 -21.56
N PRO A 75 -11.35 -18.22 -20.67
CA PRO A 75 -12.77 -17.91 -20.87
C PRO A 75 -12.96 -16.40 -21.06
N LEU A 76 -13.68 -15.98 -22.10
CA LEU A 76 -13.89 -14.56 -22.40
C LEU A 76 -14.67 -13.81 -21.28
N SER A 77 -15.32 -14.54 -20.37
CA SER A 77 -15.88 -14.00 -19.13
C SER A 77 -14.84 -13.39 -18.18
N ILE A 78 -13.58 -13.86 -18.18
CA ILE A 78 -12.51 -13.34 -17.32
C ILE A 78 -12.19 -11.87 -17.66
N PHE A 79 -12.26 -11.49 -18.94
CA PHE A 79 -11.96 -10.13 -19.37
C PHE A 79 -12.85 -9.08 -18.68
N PHE A 80 -14.15 -9.33 -18.59
CA PHE A 80 -15.09 -8.45 -17.90
C PHE A 80 -14.80 -8.31 -16.40
N ILE A 81 -14.30 -9.36 -15.75
CA ILE A 81 -13.94 -9.35 -14.32
C ILE A 81 -12.65 -8.56 -14.09
N VAL A 82 -11.64 -8.72 -14.95
CA VAL A 82 -10.37 -7.97 -14.86
C VAL A 82 -10.57 -6.48 -15.17
N VAL A 83 -11.39 -6.12 -16.16
CA VAL A 83 -11.72 -4.72 -16.45
C VAL A 83 -12.56 -4.10 -15.32
N ASN A 84 -13.50 -4.86 -14.72
CA ASN A 84 -14.22 -4.42 -13.53
C ASN A 84 -13.26 -4.09 -12.38
N GLU A 85 -12.32 -4.99 -12.06
CA GLU A 85 -11.35 -4.77 -10.98
C GLU A 85 -10.44 -3.57 -11.26
N PHE A 86 -9.93 -3.42 -12.49
CA PHE A 86 -9.14 -2.26 -12.87
C PHE A 86 -9.89 -0.93 -12.67
N CYS A 87 -11.13 -0.83 -13.16
CA CYS A 87 -11.94 0.39 -13.08
C CYS A 87 -12.39 0.69 -11.64
N GLU A 88 -12.70 -0.33 -10.83
CA GLU A 88 -13.00 -0.17 -9.40
C GLU A 88 -11.76 0.31 -8.65
N ARG A 89 -10.58 -0.27 -8.91
CA ARG A 89 -9.36 0.07 -8.17
C ARG A 89 -8.88 1.46 -8.51
N PHE A 90 -8.97 1.87 -9.78
CA PHE A 90 -8.77 3.27 -10.16
C PHE A 90 -9.73 4.19 -9.38
N SER A 91 -11.01 3.83 -9.30
CA SER A 91 -12.03 4.61 -8.58
C SER A 91 -11.73 4.74 -7.08
N TYR A 92 -11.28 3.65 -6.45
CA TYR A 92 -10.92 3.59 -5.04
C TYR A 92 -9.67 4.43 -4.72
N TYR A 93 -8.55 4.16 -5.40
CA TYR A 93 -7.27 4.81 -5.09
C TYR A 93 -7.24 6.29 -5.49
N GLY A 94 -7.85 6.68 -6.62
CA GLY A 94 -7.90 8.07 -7.06
C GLY A 94 -8.68 8.97 -6.11
N MET A 95 -9.87 8.54 -5.66
CA MET A 95 -10.64 9.26 -4.64
C MET A 95 -9.92 9.27 -3.28
N ARG A 96 -9.33 8.14 -2.87
CA ARG A 96 -8.56 8.03 -1.61
C ARG A 96 -7.39 9.01 -1.58
N ALA A 97 -6.67 9.21 -2.68
CA ALA A 97 -5.51 10.10 -2.77
C ALA A 97 -5.83 11.58 -2.50
N LEU A 98 -7.07 12.03 -2.77
CA LEU A 98 -7.48 13.43 -2.60
C LEU A 98 -8.24 13.71 -1.30
N LEU A 99 -8.63 12.68 -0.55
CA LEU A 99 -9.64 12.85 0.50
C LEU A 99 -9.20 13.78 1.65
N VAL A 100 -7.93 13.69 2.08
CA VAL A 100 -7.36 14.59 3.10
C VAL A 100 -7.23 16.02 2.56
N LEU A 101 -6.85 16.19 1.29
CA LEU A 101 -6.77 17.51 0.65
C LEU A 101 -8.16 18.15 0.50
N TYR A 102 -9.19 17.36 0.26
CA TYR A 102 -10.58 17.81 0.24
C TYR A 102 -11.06 18.22 1.65
N PHE A 103 -10.86 17.39 2.66
CA PHE A 103 -11.22 17.72 4.05
C PHE A 103 -10.57 19.02 4.52
N ARG A 104 -9.27 19.21 4.27
CA ARG A 104 -8.57 20.42 4.71
C ARG A 104 -8.90 21.65 3.87
N ASN A 105 -8.79 21.55 2.55
CA ASN A 105 -8.80 22.73 1.66
C ASN A 105 -10.16 23.00 0.99
N PHE A 106 -11.20 22.20 1.28
CA PHE A 106 -12.59 22.44 0.85
C PHE A 106 -13.54 22.44 2.05
N ILE A 107 -13.46 21.44 2.94
CA ILE A 107 -14.31 21.41 4.15
C ILE A 107 -13.77 22.33 5.26
N GLY A 108 -12.48 22.67 5.25
CA GLY A 108 -11.87 23.57 6.23
C GLY A 108 -11.57 22.91 7.59
N TRP A 109 -11.47 21.58 7.65
CA TRP A 109 -11.05 20.85 8.85
C TRP A 109 -9.53 20.93 9.08
N ASP A 110 -9.12 20.81 10.34
CA ASP A 110 -7.71 20.72 10.70
C ASP A 110 -7.07 19.40 10.20
N ASP A 111 -5.74 19.35 10.16
CA ASP A 111 -4.99 18.19 9.68
C ASP A 111 -5.24 16.93 10.55
N ASN A 112 -5.51 17.06 11.86
CA ASN A 112 -5.74 15.90 12.74
C ASN A 112 -7.12 15.29 12.49
N LEU A 113 -8.18 16.11 12.45
CA LEU A 113 -9.54 15.64 12.16
C LEU A 113 -9.63 15.05 10.74
N SER A 114 -9.01 15.71 9.76
CA SER A 114 -8.93 15.23 8.38
C SER A 114 -8.26 13.85 8.30
N THR A 115 -7.15 13.68 9.02
CA THR A 115 -6.42 12.40 9.09
C THR A 115 -7.22 11.33 9.83
N ALA A 116 -7.86 11.66 10.95
CA ALA A 116 -8.67 10.73 11.74
C ALA A 116 -9.88 10.18 10.95
N ILE A 117 -10.59 11.04 10.22
CA ILE A 117 -11.73 10.60 9.39
C ILE A 117 -11.24 9.77 8.19
N TYR A 118 -10.11 10.14 7.56
CA TYR A 118 -9.48 9.33 6.51
C TYR A 118 -9.14 7.90 6.99
N HIS A 119 -8.46 7.75 8.12
CA HIS A 119 -8.13 6.43 8.66
C HIS A 119 -9.38 5.65 9.11
N THR A 120 -10.39 6.33 9.67
CA THR A 120 -11.68 5.70 10.02
C THR A 120 -12.39 5.15 8.79
N PHE A 121 -12.42 5.92 7.68
CA PHE A 121 -12.96 5.48 6.40
C PHE A 121 -12.19 4.27 5.84
N VAL A 122 -10.86 4.31 5.85
CA VAL A 122 -10.02 3.19 5.37
C VAL A 122 -10.24 1.93 6.22
N ALA A 123 -10.29 2.05 7.54
CA ALA A 123 -10.58 0.94 8.44
C ALA A 123 -11.96 0.31 8.16
N LEU A 124 -12.99 1.15 7.95
CA LEU A 124 -14.33 0.66 7.59
C LEU A 124 -14.31 -0.11 6.25
N CYS A 125 -13.57 0.37 5.24
CA CYS A 125 -13.38 -0.31 3.95
C CYS A 125 -12.68 -1.68 4.03
N TYR A 126 -12.05 -2.02 5.16
CA TYR A 126 -11.41 -3.31 5.41
C TYR A 126 -12.13 -4.16 6.49
N LEU A 127 -13.11 -3.59 7.19
CA LEU A 127 -14.02 -4.31 8.10
C LEU A 127 -15.30 -4.83 7.39
N THR A 128 -15.85 -4.06 6.46
CA THR A 128 -17.04 -4.43 5.65
C THR A 128 -16.88 -5.64 4.70
N PRO A 129 -15.68 -6.12 4.30
CA PRO A 129 -15.51 -7.41 3.62
C PRO A 129 -16.19 -8.59 4.32
N ILE A 130 -16.21 -8.62 5.66
CA ILE A 130 -16.91 -9.66 6.41
C ILE A 130 -18.40 -9.65 6.05
N LEU A 131 -19.04 -8.48 6.09
CA LEU A 131 -20.46 -8.30 5.78
C LEU A 131 -20.78 -8.67 4.32
N GLY A 132 -19.93 -8.29 3.36
CA GLY A 132 -20.07 -8.67 1.96
C GLY A 132 -20.01 -10.19 1.75
N ALA A 133 -19.01 -10.84 2.34
CA ALA A 133 -18.85 -12.29 2.26
C ALA A 133 -20.00 -13.07 2.93
N LEU A 134 -20.47 -12.61 4.10
CA LEU A 134 -21.64 -13.18 4.77
C LEU A 134 -22.88 -13.16 3.85
N ILE A 135 -23.14 -12.03 3.18
CA ILE A 135 -24.28 -11.85 2.27
C ILE A 135 -24.12 -12.69 0.99
N ALA A 136 -22.91 -12.72 0.40
CA ALA A 136 -22.61 -13.47 -0.82
C ALA A 136 -22.73 -14.98 -0.66
N ASP A 137 -22.06 -15.56 0.34
CA ASP A 137 -22.06 -17.02 0.50
C ASP A 137 -23.40 -17.52 1.08
N SER A 138 -24.08 -16.72 1.93
CA SER A 138 -25.29 -17.16 2.62
C SER A 138 -26.61 -16.89 1.88
N TRP A 139 -26.82 -15.69 1.32
CA TRP A 139 -28.18 -15.21 0.95
C TRP A 139 -28.32 -14.87 -0.54
N LEU A 140 -27.48 -13.99 -1.07
CA LEU A 140 -27.67 -13.41 -2.41
C LEU A 140 -26.92 -14.16 -3.52
N GLY A 141 -25.81 -14.82 -3.20
CA GLY A 141 -24.87 -15.38 -4.17
C GLY A 141 -23.94 -14.31 -4.74
N LYS A 142 -22.65 -14.64 -4.87
CA LYS A 142 -21.54 -13.73 -5.24
C LYS A 142 -21.90 -12.71 -6.32
N PHE A 143 -22.42 -13.15 -7.48
CA PHE A 143 -22.80 -12.26 -8.58
C PHE A 143 -23.81 -11.17 -8.19
N LYS A 144 -24.87 -11.51 -7.42
CA LYS A 144 -25.86 -10.52 -7.00
C LYS A 144 -25.29 -9.57 -5.96
N THR A 145 -24.50 -10.08 -5.01
CA THR A 145 -23.84 -9.24 -4.00
C THR A 145 -22.89 -8.22 -4.65
N ILE A 146 -22.09 -8.64 -5.65
CA ILE A 146 -21.23 -7.74 -6.40
C ILE A 146 -22.06 -6.65 -7.08
N VAL A 147 -23.10 -7.01 -7.85
CA VAL A 147 -23.97 -6.01 -8.54
C VAL A 147 -24.64 -5.05 -7.54
N SER A 148 -25.26 -5.55 -6.48
CA SER A 148 -25.96 -4.73 -5.50
C SER A 148 -25.04 -3.79 -4.72
N LEU A 149 -23.86 -4.25 -4.30
CA LEU A 149 -22.91 -3.41 -3.56
C LEU A 149 -22.12 -2.47 -4.48
N SER A 150 -21.88 -2.82 -5.74
CA SER A 150 -21.35 -1.89 -6.75
C SER A 150 -22.32 -0.77 -7.11
N ILE A 151 -23.64 -1.01 -7.05
CA ILE A 151 -24.65 0.07 -7.16
C ILE A 151 -24.54 1.02 -5.96
N VAL A 152 -24.49 0.48 -4.73
CA VAL A 152 -24.29 1.28 -3.50
C VAL A 152 -22.99 2.09 -3.56
N TYR A 153 -21.90 1.49 -4.04
CA TYR A 153 -20.63 2.17 -4.24
C TYR A 153 -20.73 3.31 -5.27
N THR A 154 -21.34 3.05 -6.44
CA THR A 154 -21.52 4.07 -7.49
C THR A 154 -22.34 5.26 -6.96
N ILE A 155 -23.41 5.01 -6.20
CA ILE A 155 -24.20 6.06 -5.55
C ILE A 155 -23.34 6.84 -4.55
N GLY A 156 -22.54 6.15 -3.73
CA GLY A 156 -21.61 6.80 -2.79
C GLY A 156 -20.60 7.73 -3.48
N GLN A 157 -19.94 7.29 -4.55
CA GLN A 157 -19.02 8.11 -5.34
C GLN A 157 -19.72 9.32 -5.98
N VAL A 158 -20.94 9.15 -6.50
CA VAL A 158 -21.74 10.26 -7.07
C VAL A 158 -22.12 11.27 -5.99
N VAL A 159 -22.52 10.82 -4.80
CA VAL A 159 -22.83 11.70 -3.66
C VAL A 159 -21.59 12.47 -3.20
N THR A 160 -20.41 11.84 -3.14
CA THR A 160 -19.13 12.52 -2.82
C THR A 160 -18.68 13.49 -3.93
N ALA A 161 -18.95 13.19 -5.20
CA ALA A 161 -18.72 14.16 -6.28
C ALA A 161 -19.63 15.39 -6.12
N ILE A 162 -20.92 15.19 -5.87
CA ILE A 162 -21.91 16.27 -5.64
C ILE A 162 -21.55 17.09 -4.40
N SER A 163 -21.09 16.46 -3.30
CA SER A 163 -20.70 17.18 -2.07
C SER A 163 -19.49 18.11 -2.26
N SER A 164 -18.80 18.04 -3.38
CA SER A 164 -17.64 18.89 -3.71
C SER A 164 -17.93 20.05 -4.68
N ILE A 165 -19.20 20.27 -5.06
CA ILE A 165 -19.62 21.37 -5.96
C ILE A 165 -19.99 22.61 -5.12
N ASN A 166 -19.17 23.67 -5.08
CA ASN A 166 -19.50 24.91 -4.34
C ASN A 166 -20.82 25.52 -4.77
N ASP A 167 -21.03 25.64 -6.09
CA ASP A 167 -22.23 26.16 -6.78
C ASP A 167 -23.56 25.45 -6.37
N LEU A 168 -23.50 24.40 -5.52
CA LEU A 168 -24.66 23.75 -4.90
C LEU A 168 -25.24 24.54 -3.72
N THR A 169 -24.41 25.26 -2.96
CA THR A 169 -24.87 26.10 -1.82
C THR A 169 -24.29 27.51 -1.81
N ASP A 170 -23.31 27.83 -2.66
CA ASP A 170 -22.92 29.20 -2.97
C ASP A 170 -24.06 29.91 -3.73
N HIS A 171 -24.88 30.67 -2.99
CA HIS A 171 -25.95 31.51 -3.55
C HIS A 171 -25.48 32.96 -3.77
N ASN A 172 -24.44 33.37 -3.04
CA ASN A 172 -23.93 34.74 -3.07
C ASN A 172 -22.94 35.01 -4.24
N HIS A 173 -22.41 33.94 -4.84
CA HIS A 173 -21.45 33.87 -5.96
C HIS A 173 -20.02 34.36 -5.64
N ASP A 174 -19.60 34.38 -4.37
CA ASP A 174 -18.22 34.69 -3.94
C ASP A 174 -17.24 33.50 -4.12
N GLY A 175 -17.77 32.29 -4.33
CA GLY A 175 -17.00 31.05 -4.49
C GLY A 175 -16.93 30.18 -3.25
N THR A 176 -17.50 30.59 -2.12
CA THR A 176 -17.54 29.81 -0.88
C THR A 176 -18.95 29.25 -0.63
N PRO A 177 -19.08 28.00 -0.15
CA PRO A 177 -20.40 27.39 0.06
C PRO A 177 -21.08 27.96 1.31
N ASP A 178 -22.18 28.72 1.15
CA ASP A 178 -22.94 29.35 2.25
C ASP A 178 -23.41 28.32 3.30
N ASN A 179 -23.57 27.03 2.93
CA ASN A 179 -24.05 25.97 3.81
C ASN A 179 -23.09 24.76 3.88
N LEU A 180 -21.89 25.01 4.42
CA LEU A 180 -20.87 24.00 4.71
C LEU A 180 -21.40 22.72 5.43
N PRO A 181 -22.32 22.77 6.42
CA PRO A 181 -22.90 21.57 7.02
C PRO A 181 -23.55 20.59 6.03
N THR A 182 -24.14 21.08 4.94
CA THR A 182 -24.71 20.22 3.89
C THR A 182 -23.61 19.49 3.10
N HIS A 183 -22.49 20.15 2.80
CA HIS A 183 -21.33 19.52 2.17
C HIS A 183 -20.71 18.44 3.07
N VAL A 184 -20.61 18.70 4.38
CA VAL A 184 -20.17 17.70 5.37
C VAL A 184 -21.12 16.49 5.41
N ALA A 185 -22.44 16.72 5.52
CA ALA A 185 -23.42 15.65 5.61
C ALA A 185 -23.42 14.74 4.37
N LEU A 186 -23.41 15.33 3.17
CA LEU A 186 -23.31 14.58 1.92
C LEU A 186 -21.98 13.81 1.82
N SER A 187 -20.86 14.42 2.20
CA SER A 187 -19.54 13.76 2.19
C SER A 187 -19.52 12.52 3.08
N MET A 188 -20.01 12.62 4.32
CA MET A 188 -20.03 11.51 5.27
C MET A 188 -20.98 10.39 4.84
N ILE A 189 -22.13 10.71 4.24
CA ILE A 189 -23.04 9.73 3.65
C ILE A 189 -22.38 9.02 2.46
N GLY A 190 -21.76 9.77 1.54
CA GLY A 190 -21.03 9.23 0.39
C GLY A 190 -19.93 8.27 0.80
N LEU A 191 -19.10 8.65 1.77
CA LEU A 191 -18.02 7.81 2.31
C LEU A 191 -18.52 6.55 3.02
N ALA A 192 -19.62 6.62 3.77
CA ALA A 192 -20.23 5.43 4.38
C ALA A 192 -20.74 4.44 3.32
N LEU A 193 -21.40 4.94 2.26
CA LEU A 193 -21.86 4.14 1.13
C LEU A 193 -20.69 3.53 0.34
N ILE A 194 -19.63 4.30 0.10
CA ILE A 194 -18.38 3.82 -0.53
C ILE A 194 -17.77 2.68 0.30
N ALA A 195 -17.64 2.86 1.62
CA ALA A 195 -16.99 1.88 2.49
C ALA A 195 -17.77 0.56 2.61
N LEU A 196 -19.11 0.63 2.62
CA LEU A 196 -19.97 -0.56 2.49
C LEU A 196 -19.83 -1.22 1.12
N GLY A 197 -19.75 -0.41 0.06
CA GLY A 197 -19.57 -0.82 -1.33
C GLY A 197 -18.25 -1.56 -1.59
N THR A 198 -17.13 -0.84 -1.60
CA THR A 198 -15.80 -1.40 -1.96
C THR A 198 -15.41 -2.57 -1.06
N GLY A 199 -15.59 -2.44 0.25
CA GLY A 199 -15.20 -3.51 1.18
C GLY A 199 -16.06 -4.75 0.96
N GLY A 200 -17.37 -4.61 0.79
CA GLY A 200 -18.25 -5.75 0.58
C GLY A 200 -18.06 -6.48 -0.77
N ILE A 201 -17.61 -5.79 -1.83
CA ILE A 201 -17.30 -6.45 -3.11
C ILE A 201 -15.92 -7.14 -3.13
N LYS A 202 -14.89 -6.59 -2.47
CA LYS A 202 -13.50 -7.12 -2.44
C LYS A 202 -13.40 -8.65 -2.32
N PRO A 203 -13.95 -9.31 -1.28
CA PRO A 203 -13.82 -10.77 -1.12
C PRO A 203 -14.73 -11.57 -2.06
N CYS A 204 -15.72 -10.92 -2.67
CA CYS A 204 -16.67 -11.54 -3.57
C CYS A 204 -16.12 -11.62 -5.00
N VAL A 205 -15.44 -10.57 -5.48
CA VAL A 205 -14.93 -10.49 -6.87
C VAL A 205 -13.79 -11.49 -7.10
N SER A 206 -12.81 -11.56 -6.18
CA SER A 206 -11.70 -12.54 -6.30
C SER A 206 -12.22 -13.99 -6.30
N ALA A 207 -13.15 -14.30 -5.38
CA ALA A 207 -13.80 -15.60 -5.31
C ALA A 207 -14.68 -15.91 -6.54
N PHE A 208 -15.28 -14.90 -7.17
CA PHE A 208 -16.13 -15.06 -8.36
C PHE A 208 -15.31 -15.21 -9.65
N GLY A 209 -14.13 -14.57 -9.74
CA GLY A 209 -13.18 -14.77 -10.84
C GLY A 209 -12.56 -16.17 -10.82
N GLY A 210 -12.13 -16.65 -9.64
CA GLY A 210 -11.65 -18.02 -9.49
C GLY A 210 -12.70 -19.09 -9.83
N ASP A 211 -13.99 -18.81 -9.55
CA ASP A 211 -15.14 -19.70 -9.84
C ASP A 211 -15.41 -19.92 -11.35
N GLN A 212 -14.76 -19.17 -12.25
CA GLN A 212 -14.98 -19.33 -13.70
C GLN A 212 -14.19 -20.50 -14.32
N PHE A 213 -13.12 -20.96 -13.66
CA PHE A 213 -12.25 -22.03 -14.11
C PHE A 213 -12.80 -23.41 -13.72
N GLU A 214 -12.51 -24.42 -14.54
CA GLU A 214 -12.88 -25.82 -14.29
C GLU A 214 -11.78 -26.59 -13.53
N GLU A 215 -12.14 -27.77 -13.04
CA GLU A 215 -11.18 -28.72 -12.47
C GLU A 215 -10.15 -29.13 -13.54
N GLY A 216 -8.88 -29.24 -13.14
CA GLY A 216 -7.75 -29.36 -14.06
C GLY A 216 -7.22 -28.05 -14.66
N GLN A 217 -7.99 -26.94 -14.67
CA GLN A 217 -7.55 -25.63 -15.21
C GLN A 217 -6.66 -24.81 -14.23
N GLU A 218 -5.96 -25.48 -13.31
CA GLU A 218 -5.28 -24.85 -12.19
C GLU A 218 -4.24 -23.82 -12.63
N LYS A 219 -3.44 -24.14 -13.66
CA LYS A 219 -2.42 -23.23 -14.20
C LYS A 219 -3.01 -21.94 -14.79
N GLN A 220 -4.21 -22.01 -15.39
CA GLN A 220 -4.92 -20.83 -15.91
C GLN A 220 -5.51 -20.00 -14.76
N ARG A 221 -6.10 -20.67 -13.76
CA ARG A 221 -6.65 -20.05 -12.55
C ARG A 221 -5.58 -19.29 -11.74
N ASN A 222 -4.41 -19.88 -11.55
CA ASN A 222 -3.31 -19.23 -10.82
C ASN A 222 -2.79 -18.01 -11.58
N ARG A 223 -2.64 -18.12 -12.90
CA ARG A 223 -2.24 -16.99 -13.76
C ARG A 223 -3.31 -15.89 -13.87
N PHE A 224 -4.59 -16.22 -13.69
CA PHE A 224 -5.65 -15.23 -13.47
C PHE A 224 -5.41 -14.42 -12.19
N PHE A 225 -5.03 -15.03 -11.06
CA PHE A 225 -4.70 -14.27 -9.84
C PHE A 225 -3.51 -13.32 -10.07
N SER A 226 -2.51 -13.72 -10.86
CA SER A 226 -1.42 -12.83 -11.29
C SER A 226 -1.93 -11.63 -12.13
N ILE A 227 -2.80 -11.87 -13.11
CA ILE A 227 -3.40 -10.81 -13.96
C ILE A 227 -4.31 -9.89 -13.13
N PHE A 228 -5.04 -10.43 -12.15
CA PHE A 228 -5.90 -9.69 -11.22
C PHE A 228 -5.08 -8.76 -10.31
N TYR A 229 -3.94 -9.24 -9.79
CA TYR A 229 -3.02 -8.41 -8.99
C TYR A 229 -2.35 -7.32 -9.84
N LEU A 230 -2.02 -7.63 -11.09
CA LEU A 230 -1.52 -6.66 -12.06
C LEU A 230 -2.57 -5.57 -12.35
N SER A 231 -3.85 -5.92 -12.51
CA SER A 231 -4.93 -4.94 -12.75
C SER A 231 -5.20 -4.04 -11.54
N ILE A 232 -5.08 -4.57 -10.32
CA ILE A 232 -5.16 -3.78 -9.08
C ILE A 232 -4.09 -2.67 -9.07
N ASN A 233 -2.84 -3.05 -9.34
CA ASN A 233 -1.71 -2.12 -9.26
C ASN A 233 -1.66 -1.13 -10.43
N ALA A 234 -2.03 -1.56 -11.64
CA ALA A 234 -2.20 -0.66 -12.79
C ALA A 234 -3.31 0.37 -12.56
N GLY A 235 -4.45 -0.04 -11.98
CA GLY A 235 -5.55 0.87 -11.63
C GLY A 235 -5.12 1.89 -10.56
N SER A 236 -4.44 1.43 -9.51
CA SER A 236 -3.88 2.29 -8.46
C SER A 236 -2.91 3.33 -9.04
N PHE A 237 -1.86 2.89 -9.72
CA PHE A 237 -0.82 3.72 -10.35
C PHE A 237 -1.39 4.81 -11.27
N LEU A 238 -2.32 4.46 -12.15
CA LEU A 238 -2.90 5.43 -13.08
C LEU A 238 -3.78 6.45 -12.33
N SER A 239 -4.48 6.03 -11.27
CA SER A 239 -5.34 6.93 -10.49
C SER A 239 -4.55 7.91 -9.63
N THR A 240 -3.42 7.49 -9.03
CA THR A 240 -2.56 8.38 -8.23
C THR A 240 -1.84 9.43 -9.08
N ILE A 241 -1.67 9.21 -10.38
CA ILE A 241 -1.17 10.22 -11.32
C ILE A 241 -2.32 11.09 -11.85
N ILE A 242 -3.39 10.49 -12.39
CA ILE A 242 -4.42 11.21 -13.15
C ILE A 242 -5.34 12.03 -12.24
N THR A 243 -5.78 11.48 -11.11
CA THR A 243 -6.79 12.15 -10.26
C THR A 243 -6.27 13.46 -9.62
N PRO A 244 -5.01 13.55 -9.13
CA PRO A 244 -4.44 14.84 -8.72
C PRO A 244 -4.31 15.87 -9.85
N ILE A 245 -3.97 15.44 -11.08
CA ILE A 245 -3.90 16.33 -12.25
C ILE A 245 -5.28 16.94 -12.56
N LEU A 246 -6.37 16.15 -12.47
CA LEU A 246 -7.74 16.64 -12.63
C LEU A 246 -8.11 17.68 -11.55
N ARG A 247 -7.68 17.49 -10.30
CA ARG A 247 -7.95 18.41 -9.18
C ARG A 247 -7.23 19.76 -9.31
N VAL A 248 -6.10 19.82 -10.03
CA VAL A 248 -5.36 21.08 -10.28
C VAL A 248 -6.01 21.94 -11.37
N GLN A 249 -6.92 21.38 -12.18
CA GLN A 249 -7.69 22.17 -13.15
C GLN A 249 -8.66 23.14 -12.43
N GLN A 250 -8.98 24.25 -13.09
CA GLN A 250 -9.99 25.21 -12.61
C GLN A 250 -11.38 24.85 -13.14
N CYS A 251 -12.35 24.71 -12.24
CA CYS A 251 -13.76 24.42 -12.53
C CYS A 251 -14.71 25.25 -11.67
N GLY A 252 -16.00 25.16 -12.03
CA GLY A 252 -17.13 25.90 -11.47
C GLY A 252 -17.82 26.68 -12.59
N ILE A 253 -19.12 26.93 -12.46
CA ILE A 253 -19.91 27.63 -13.49
C ILE A 253 -19.77 29.13 -13.31
N HIS A 254 -19.71 29.59 -12.05
CA HIS A 254 -19.63 31.00 -11.69
C HIS A 254 -18.28 31.39 -11.05
N SER A 255 -17.75 30.57 -10.14
CA SER A 255 -16.44 30.76 -9.52
C SER A 255 -15.42 29.75 -10.04
N LYS A 256 -14.14 30.13 -10.20
CA LYS A 256 -13.08 29.24 -10.71
C LYS A 256 -12.19 28.71 -9.60
N GLN A 257 -12.35 27.45 -9.23
CA GLN A 257 -11.61 26.81 -8.12
C GLN A 257 -11.03 25.44 -8.48
N ALA A 258 -10.21 24.89 -7.58
CA ALA A 258 -9.59 23.57 -7.72
C ALA A 258 -10.65 22.46 -7.85
N CYS A 259 -10.57 21.68 -8.93
CA CYS A 259 -11.70 20.91 -9.45
C CYS A 259 -11.94 19.55 -8.76
N TYR A 260 -12.31 19.57 -7.47
CA TYR A 260 -12.78 18.37 -6.77
C TYR A 260 -13.98 17.67 -7.45
N PRO A 261 -14.98 18.36 -8.03
CA PRO A 261 -16.10 17.70 -8.72
C PRO A 261 -15.68 16.79 -9.88
N LEU A 262 -14.69 17.19 -10.68
CA LEU A 262 -14.15 16.34 -11.75
C LEU A 262 -13.26 15.23 -11.18
N ALA A 263 -12.46 15.56 -10.16
CA ALA A 263 -11.52 14.63 -9.56
C ALA A 263 -12.19 13.49 -8.77
N PHE A 264 -13.39 13.70 -8.22
CA PHE A 264 -14.25 12.62 -7.70
C PHE A 264 -15.25 12.09 -8.75
N GLY A 265 -15.71 12.93 -9.69
CA GLY A 265 -16.65 12.56 -10.75
C GLY A 265 -16.08 11.56 -11.77
N VAL A 266 -14.79 11.64 -12.11
CA VAL A 266 -14.12 10.65 -12.99
C VAL A 266 -14.03 9.27 -12.32
N PRO A 267 -13.57 9.13 -11.06
CA PRO A 267 -13.77 7.92 -10.25
C PRO A 267 -15.21 7.41 -10.22
N ALA A 268 -16.22 8.28 -10.04
CA ALA A 268 -17.63 7.89 -10.04
C ALA A 268 -18.07 7.30 -11.39
N ALA A 269 -17.70 7.96 -12.50
CA ALA A 269 -17.99 7.51 -13.85
C ALA A 269 -17.30 6.17 -14.17
N LEU A 270 -16.04 5.98 -13.76
CA LEU A 270 -15.32 4.72 -13.95
C LEU A 270 -15.91 3.58 -13.10
N MET A 271 -16.45 3.86 -11.91
CA MET A 271 -17.20 2.86 -11.14
C MET A 271 -18.53 2.47 -11.81
N ALA A 272 -19.24 3.43 -12.41
CA ALA A 272 -20.43 3.14 -13.21
C ALA A 272 -20.09 2.29 -14.45
N VAL A 273 -18.99 2.60 -15.15
CA VAL A 273 -18.48 1.78 -16.26
C VAL A 273 -18.10 0.38 -15.80
N SER A 274 -17.42 0.25 -14.64
CA SER A 274 -17.07 -1.04 -14.03
C SER A 274 -18.30 -1.94 -13.85
N LEU A 275 -19.35 -1.39 -13.22
CA LEU A 275 -20.64 -2.07 -13.03
C LEU A 275 -21.29 -2.46 -14.36
N ILE A 276 -21.31 -1.58 -15.37
CA ILE A 276 -21.88 -1.85 -16.68
C ILE A 276 -21.13 -2.99 -17.38
N VAL A 277 -19.79 -2.94 -17.42
CA VAL A 277 -18.93 -3.98 -17.99
C VAL A 277 -19.16 -5.32 -17.29
N PHE A 278 -19.22 -5.34 -15.95
CA PHE A 278 -19.50 -6.55 -15.20
C PHE A 278 -20.89 -7.14 -15.51
N VAL A 279 -21.92 -6.30 -15.65
CA VAL A 279 -23.29 -6.74 -15.98
C VAL A 279 -23.41 -7.23 -17.43
N ILE A 280 -22.67 -6.66 -18.39
CA ILE A 280 -22.63 -7.13 -19.78
C ILE A 280 -22.11 -8.58 -19.85
N GLY A 281 -21.04 -8.91 -19.11
CA GLY A 281 -20.51 -10.27 -19.01
C GLY A 281 -21.46 -11.29 -18.34
N SER A 282 -22.62 -10.86 -17.83
CA SER A 282 -23.46 -11.69 -16.97
C SER A 282 -24.12 -12.91 -17.64
N SER A 283 -24.20 -12.97 -18.97
CA SER A 283 -24.61 -14.18 -19.69
C SER A 283 -23.52 -15.25 -19.74
N MET A 284 -22.26 -14.87 -19.52
CA MET A 284 -21.07 -15.73 -19.70
C MET A 284 -20.49 -16.26 -18.39
N TYR A 285 -20.95 -15.77 -17.23
CA TYR A 285 -20.44 -16.21 -15.93
C TYR A 285 -21.08 -17.52 -15.45
N LYS A 286 -20.25 -18.39 -14.88
CA LYS A 286 -20.68 -19.46 -13.99
C LYS A 286 -21.18 -18.85 -12.69
N LYS A 287 -22.43 -19.18 -12.32
CA LYS A 287 -23.16 -18.59 -11.18
C LYS A 287 -23.65 -19.69 -10.25
N PHE A 288 -22.88 -19.99 -9.22
CA PHE A 288 -23.25 -20.93 -8.16
C PHE A 288 -24.42 -20.40 -7.33
N LYS A 289 -25.30 -21.30 -6.87
CA LYS A 289 -26.44 -20.98 -5.99
C LYS A 289 -25.97 -20.95 -4.53
N PRO A 290 -26.39 -19.98 -3.70
CA PRO A 290 -26.10 -19.97 -2.27
C PRO A 290 -26.83 -21.13 -1.57
N GLN A 291 -26.18 -21.78 -0.58
CA GLN A 291 -26.74 -22.93 0.15
C GLN A 291 -27.51 -22.53 1.43
N GLY A 292 -28.08 -21.31 1.44
CA GLY A 292 -28.77 -20.74 2.59
C GLY A 292 -27.82 -20.27 3.70
N ASN A 293 -28.33 -20.10 4.93
CA ASN A 293 -27.58 -19.51 6.05
C ASN A 293 -26.49 -20.44 6.63
N ILE A 294 -25.43 -20.67 5.84
CA ILE A 294 -24.25 -21.46 6.18
C ILE A 294 -23.57 -20.88 7.41
N MET A 295 -23.33 -19.57 7.44
CA MET A 295 -22.58 -18.94 8.54
C MET A 295 -23.30 -19.02 9.89
N GLY A 296 -24.63 -18.92 9.90
CA GLY A 296 -25.46 -19.22 11.07
C GLY A 296 -25.43 -20.70 11.49
N LYS A 297 -25.26 -21.65 10.55
CA LYS A 297 -25.00 -23.06 10.88
C LYS A 297 -23.58 -23.24 11.45
N VAL A 298 -22.56 -22.63 10.84
CA VAL A 298 -21.14 -22.71 11.26
C VAL A 298 -20.98 -22.21 12.70
N ALA A 299 -21.47 -21.00 13.01
CA ALA A 299 -21.37 -20.43 14.36
C ALA A 299 -22.05 -21.32 15.42
N LYS A 300 -23.25 -21.86 15.10
CA LYS A 300 -23.97 -22.77 16.00
C LYS A 300 -23.27 -24.14 16.13
N CYS A 301 -22.67 -24.66 15.06
CA CYS A 301 -21.90 -25.90 15.05
C CYS A 301 -20.63 -25.78 15.91
N ILE A 302 -19.85 -24.71 15.74
CA ILE A 302 -18.66 -24.41 16.55
C ILE A 302 -19.05 -24.21 18.02
N GLY A 303 -20.07 -23.40 18.31
CA GLY A 303 -20.57 -23.17 19.66
C GLY A 303 -21.06 -24.44 20.34
N PHE A 304 -21.76 -25.31 19.60
CA PHE A 304 -22.18 -26.63 20.09
C PHE A 304 -20.98 -27.55 20.34
N ALA A 305 -20.03 -27.67 19.40
CA ALA A 305 -18.83 -28.48 19.56
C ALA A 305 -18.01 -28.07 20.80
N LEU A 306 -17.80 -26.76 21.01
CA LEU A 306 -17.11 -26.23 22.19
C LEU A 306 -17.89 -26.54 23.48
N THR A 307 -19.19 -26.26 23.52
CA THR A 307 -20.04 -26.54 24.69
C THR A 307 -20.05 -28.03 25.04
N ASN A 308 -20.18 -28.90 24.03
CA ASN A 308 -20.23 -30.35 24.20
C ASN A 308 -18.86 -30.91 24.66
N ARG A 309 -17.75 -30.39 24.11
CA ARG A 309 -16.37 -30.69 24.55
C ARG A 309 -16.08 -30.27 25.99
N PHE A 310 -16.60 -29.11 26.45
CA PHE A 310 -16.47 -28.69 27.84
C PHE A 310 -17.33 -29.55 28.78
N ARG A 311 -18.58 -29.84 28.40
CA ARG A 311 -19.52 -30.66 29.19
C ARG A 311 -19.04 -32.10 29.38
N HIS A 312 -18.38 -32.67 28.38
CA HIS A 312 -17.89 -34.06 28.37
C HIS A 312 -16.36 -34.17 28.58
N ARG A 313 -15.73 -33.18 29.24
CA ARG A 313 -14.29 -33.16 29.54
C ARG A 313 -13.83 -34.23 30.57
N SER A 314 -14.74 -35.03 31.11
CA SER A 314 -14.46 -36.11 32.07
C SER A 314 -13.88 -37.36 31.39
N SER A 315 -12.99 -38.09 32.08
CA SER A 315 -12.29 -39.27 31.56
C SER A 315 -13.20 -40.49 31.26
N LYS A 316 -14.52 -40.37 31.39
CA LYS A 316 -15.51 -41.39 31.01
C LYS A 316 -15.85 -41.40 29.52
N PHE A 317 -15.46 -40.39 28.75
CA PHE A 317 -15.78 -40.28 27.32
C PHE A 317 -14.55 -40.53 26.44
N PRO A 318 -14.69 -41.26 25.32
CA PRO A 318 -13.57 -41.49 24.40
C PRO A 318 -13.11 -40.17 23.76
N LYS A 319 -11.80 -39.99 23.64
CA LYS A 319 -11.21 -38.83 22.97
C LYS A 319 -11.48 -38.92 21.47
N ARG A 320 -12.21 -37.95 20.91
CA ARG A 320 -12.35 -37.77 19.45
C ARG A 320 -11.10 -37.10 18.87
N GLU A 321 -10.73 -37.45 17.64
CA GLU A 321 -9.51 -36.98 16.97
C GLU A 321 -9.46 -35.45 16.81
N HIS A 322 -10.55 -34.83 16.35
CA HIS A 322 -10.64 -33.37 16.22
C HIS A 322 -11.66 -32.79 17.20
N TRP A 323 -11.38 -31.59 17.72
CA TRP A 323 -12.26 -30.89 18.66
C TRP A 323 -13.64 -30.56 18.09
N LEU A 324 -13.78 -30.52 16.76
CA LEU A 324 -15.05 -30.29 16.07
C LEU A 324 -15.90 -31.57 15.92
N ASP A 325 -15.32 -32.77 16.10
CA ASP A 325 -16.08 -34.03 15.98
C ASP A 325 -17.14 -34.19 17.08
N TRP A 326 -17.10 -33.36 18.13
CA TRP A 326 -18.14 -33.21 19.14
C TRP A 326 -19.46 -32.61 18.60
N ALA A 327 -19.52 -32.21 17.33
CA ALA A 327 -20.73 -31.78 16.64
C ALA A 327 -21.45 -32.90 15.84
N ARG A 328 -20.82 -34.07 15.60
CA ARG A 328 -21.38 -35.15 14.76
C ARG A 328 -22.74 -35.67 15.26
N GLU A 329 -23.05 -35.49 16.53
CA GLU A 329 -24.34 -35.84 17.16
C GLU A 329 -25.52 -34.97 16.68
N LYS A 330 -25.26 -33.86 15.98
CA LYS A 330 -26.27 -32.84 15.64
C LYS A 330 -26.09 -32.17 14.27
N TYR A 331 -24.93 -32.30 13.64
CA TYR A 331 -24.58 -31.62 12.38
C TYR A 331 -23.96 -32.59 11.39
N ASP A 332 -24.30 -32.39 10.11
CA ASP A 332 -23.88 -33.23 8.99
C ASP A 332 -22.34 -33.29 8.88
N GLU A 333 -21.78 -34.48 8.61
CA GLU A 333 -20.32 -34.65 8.55
C GLU A 333 -19.67 -33.81 7.43
N ARG A 334 -20.40 -33.57 6.34
CA ARG A 334 -20.03 -32.64 5.26
C ARG A 334 -19.78 -31.23 5.79
N LEU A 335 -20.71 -30.68 6.59
CA LEU A 335 -20.57 -29.36 7.22
C LEU A 335 -19.41 -29.34 8.21
N ILE A 336 -19.24 -30.40 9.01
CA ILE A 336 -18.13 -30.53 9.96
C ILE A 336 -16.78 -30.55 9.20
N SER A 337 -16.70 -31.24 8.06
CA SER A 337 -15.50 -31.29 7.21
C SER A 337 -15.17 -29.91 6.62
N GLN A 338 -16.16 -29.21 6.04
CA GLN A 338 -15.99 -27.87 5.50
C GLN A 338 -15.51 -26.86 6.58
N ILE A 339 -16.02 -26.96 7.81
CA ILE A 339 -15.54 -26.13 8.93
C ILE A 339 -14.13 -26.53 9.37
N LYS A 340 -13.76 -27.83 9.36
CA LYS A 340 -12.37 -28.26 9.62
C LYS A 340 -11.40 -27.63 8.61
N MET A 341 -11.76 -27.53 7.33
CA MET A 341 -10.95 -26.89 6.29
C MET A 341 -10.76 -25.40 6.55
N VAL A 342 -11.86 -24.65 6.74
CA VAL A 342 -11.80 -23.20 7.04
C VAL A 342 -11.02 -22.92 8.32
N THR A 343 -11.22 -23.69 9.39
CA THR A 343 -10.49 -23.49 10.66
C THR A 343 -9.00 -23.82 10.58
N ARG A 344 -8.58 -24.78 9.75
CA ARG A 344 -7.15 -25.03 9.47
C ARG A 344 -6.48 -23.84 8.79
N VAL A 345 -7.12 -23.25 7.78
CA VAL A 345 -6.57 -22.09 7.06
C VAL A 345 -6.57 -20.83 7.94
N MET A 346 -7.66 -20.56 8.66
CA MET A 346 -7.72 -19.44 9.60
C MET A 346 -6.69 -19.54 10.74
N PHE A 347 -6.32 -20.76 11.17
CA PHE A 347 -5.21 -20.96 12.11
C PHE A 347 -3.86 -20.59 11.50
N LEU A 348 -3.62 -20.95 10.23
CA LEU A 348 -2.42 -20.57 9.48
C LEU A 348 -2.30 -19.05 9.25
N TYR A 349 -3.41 -18.31 9.36
CA TYR A 349 -3.43 -16.84 9.18
C TYR A 349 -3.03 -16.05 10.43
N ILE A 350 -2.87 -16.70 11.59
CA ILE A 350 -2.53 -16.03 12.87
C ILE A 350 -1.23 -15.20 12.81
N PRO A 351 -0.14 -15.59 12.12
CA PRO A 351 1.07 -14.77 12.02
C PRO A 351 0.97 -13.60 11.03
N LEU A 352 -0.01 -13.62 10.12
CA LEU A 352 -0.05 -12.71 8.96
C LEU A 352 -0.33 -11.23 9.30
N PRO A 353 -1.12 -10.87 10.34
CA PRO A 353 -1.23 -9.49 10.78
C PRO A 353 0.13 -8.85 11.13
N MET A 354 1.07 -9.62 11.70
CA MET A 354 2.42 -9.09 11.97
C MET A 354 3.25 -8.91 10.70
N PHE A 355 3.08 -9.77 9.70
CA PHE A 355 3.69 -9.54 8.37
C PHE A 355 3.16 -8.22 7.77
N TRP A 356 1.85 -8.02 7.73
CA TRP A 356 1.26 -6.80 7.17
C TRP A 356 1.63 -5.55 7.96
N ALA A 357 1.65 -5.63 9.30
CA ALA A 357 2.05 -4.50 10.13
C ALA A 357 3.48 -4.03 9.82
N LEU A 358 4.42 -4.96 9.69
CA LEU A 358 5.81 -4.64 9.36
C LEU A 358 5.96 -4.22 7.89
N PHE A 359 5.22 -4.85 6.97
CA PHE A 359 5.26 -4.52 5.54
C PHE A 359 4.74 -3.11 5.23
N ASP A 360 3.66 -2.67 5.90
CA ASP A 360 3.07 -1.34 5.69
C ASP A 360 3.95 -0.20 6.26
N GLN A 361 4.94 -0.50 7.11
CA GLN A 361 5.92 0.49 7.62
C GLN A 361 6.96 0.95 6.59
N GLN A 362 6.92 0.43 5.35
CA GLN A 362 7.75 0.88 4.23
C GLN A 362 7.63 2.39 3.89
N GLY A 363 6.58 3.07 4.40
CA GLY A 363 6.33 4.49 4.18
C GLY A 363 6.98 5.45 5.20
N ALA A 364 7.81 4.97 6.12
CA ALA A 364 8.38 5.78 7.22
C ALA A 364 9.54 6.75 6.82
N PHE A 365 9.75 7.00 5.53
CA PHE A 365 10.82 7.87 5.01
C PHE A 365 10.29 9.26 4.62
N GLU A 366 11.07 10.33 4.89
CA GLU A 366 10.77 11.71 4.44
C GLU A 366 11.07 11.94 2.93
N ILE A 367 10.46 11.12 2.09
CA ILE A 367 10.29 11.38 0.66
C ILE A 367 8.80 11.67 0.44
N GLN A 368 8.42 12.51 -0.55
CA GLN A 368 7.01 12.71 -0.90
C GLN A 368 6.33 11.34 -1.12
N PRO A 369 5.35 10.93 -0.28
CA PRO A 369 4.83 9.56 -0.29
C PRO A 369 4.26 9.13 -1.64
N ASP A 370 3.71 10.09 -2.37
CA ASP A 370 3.16 9.96 -3.72
C ASP A 370 4.18 9.38 -4.71
N GLN A 371 5.45 9.80 -4.62
CA GLN A 371 6.51 9.35 -5.51
C GLN A 371 6.95 7.91 -5.20
N MET A 372 6.95 7.51 -3.93
CA MET A 372 7.36 6.17 -3.49
C MET A 372 6.26 5.12 -3.73
N GLN A 373 4.99 5.45 -3.51
CA GLN A 373 3.87 4.58 -3.88
C GLN A 373 3.81 4.35 -5.40
N THR A 374 4.08 5.41 -6.18
CA THR A 374 4.21 5.32 -7.65
C THR A 374 5.34 4.36 -8.05
N ALA A 375 6.49 4.39 -7.37
CA ALA A 375 7.62 3.49 -7.65
C ALA A 375 7.31 2.02 -7.36
N ASN A 376 6.70 1.67 -6.21
CA ASN A 376 6.33 0.28 -5.92
C ASN A 376 5.34 -0.26 -6.97
N ALA A 377 4.33 0.52 -7.35
CA ALA A 377 3.35 0.08 -8.34
C ALA A 377 3.96 -0.19 -9.73
N ILE A 378 4.95 0.61 -10.17
CA ILE A 378 5.75 0.31 -11.39
C ILE A 378 6.51 -1.00 -11.22
N LEU A 379 7.20 -1.20 -10.10
CA LEU A 379 7.96 -2.43 -9.83
C LEU A 379 7.05 -3.65 -9.84
N ILE A 380 5.84 -3.60 -9.26
CA ILE A 380 4.87 -4.70 -9.30
C ILE A 380 4.45 -5.01 -10.74
N ILE A 381 4.16 -3.98 -11.54
CA ILE A 381 3.77 -4.13 -12.95
C ILE A 381 4.85 -4.85 -13.78
N VAL A 382 6.13 -4.64 -13.47
CA VAL A 382 7.27 -5.33 -14.10
C VAL A 382 7.51 -6.72 -13.49
N MET A 383 7.46 -6.85 -12.17
CA MET A 383 7.84 -8.09 -11.47
C MET A 383 6.80 -9.20 -11.57
N VAL A 384 5.50 -8.89 -11.66
CA VAL A 384 4.46 -9.94 -11.80
C VAL A 384 4.65 -10.77 -13.08
N PRO A 385 4.83 -10.19 -14.29
CA PRO A 385 5.21 -10.94 -15.48
C PRO A 385 6.53 -11.71 -15.35
N VAL A 386 7.57 -11.11 -14.75
CA VAL A 386 8.89 -11.75 -14.58
C VAL A 386 8.80 -12.98 -13.67
N VAL A 387 8.09 -12.88 -12.55
CA VAL A 387 7.93 -13.98 -11.59
C VAL A 387 7.13 -15.14 -12.19
N ASP A 388 6.02 -14.86 -12.88
CA ASP A 388 5.15 -15.88 -13.48
C ASP A 388 5.77 -16.53 -14.75
N ALA A 389 6.37 -15.74 -15.63
CA ALA A 389 6.86 -16.22 -16.93
C ALA A 389 8.34 -16.67 -16.93
N VAL A 390 9.16 -16.21 -15.98
CA VAL A 390 10.60 -16.51 -15.93
C VAL A 390 10.97 -17.25 -14.64
N VAL A 391 10.67 -16.70 -13.46
CA VAL A 391 11.17 -17.25 -12.18
C VAL A 391 10.53 -18.61 -11.86
N TYR A 392 9.20 -18.72 -11.83
CA TYR A 392 8.55 -20.00 -11.53
C TYR A 392 8.90 -21.11 -12.54
N PRO A 393 8.94 -20.87 -13.87
CA PRO A 393 9.40 -21.87 -14.85
C PRO A 393 10.87 -22.29 -14.69
N LEU A 394 11.77 -21.39 -14.27
CA LEU A 394 13.17 -21.75 -13.98
C LEU A 394 13.26 -22.62 -12.72
N ILE A 395 12.56 -22.28 -11.63
CA ILE A 395 12.52 -23.09 -10.41
C ILE A 395 11.96 -24.50 -10.69
N ALA A 396 10.93 -24.58 -11.55
CA ALA A 396 10.37 -25.87 -11.99
C ALA A 396 11.36 -26.69 -12.83
N LYS A 397 12.15 -26.05 -13.73
CA LYS A 397 13.24 -26.72 -14.47
C LYS A 397 14.34 -27.27 -13.55
N CYS A 398 14.57 -26.63 -12.40
CA CYS A 398 15.49 -27.13 -11.36
C CYS A 398 14.90 -28.26 -10.49
N GLY A 399 13.70 -28.78 -10.80
CA GLY A 399 13.09 -29.91 -10.09
C GLY A 399 12.47 -29.56 -8.72
N PHE A 400 12.43 -28.29 -8.32
CA PHE A 400 11.93 -27.89 -7.01
C PHE A 400 10.41 -27.70 -7.00
N ASN A 401 9.69 -28.59 -6.32
CA ASN A 401 8.26 -28.45 -6.03
C ASN A 401 8.01 -27.28 -5.06
N PHE A 402 7.79 -26.09 -5.65
CA PHE A 402 7.60 -24.81 -4.97
C PHE A 402 6.12 -24.54 -4.69
N THR A 403 5.60 -25.21 -3.65
CA THR A 403 4.20 -25.15 -3.23
C THR A 403 3.81 -23.76 -2.71
N SER A 404 2.51 -23.45 -2.71
CA SER A 404 1.99 -22.11 -2.38
C SER A 404 2.44 -21.58 -1.01
N LEU A 405 2.60 -22.45 0.00
CA LEU A 405 3.09 -22.02 1.31
C LEU A 405 4.61 -21.76 1.33
N LYS A 406 5.41 -22.53 0.58
CA LYS A 406 6.84 -22.25 0.41
C LYS A 406 7.07 -20.91 -0.29
N LYS A 407 6.25 -20.59 -1.30
CA LYS A 407 6.27 -19.27 -1.94
C LYS A 407 6.00 -18.17 -0.91
N MET A 408 4.93 -18.27 -0.13
CA MET A 408 4.62 -17.30 0.93
C MET A 408 5.77 -17.14 1.94
N THR A 409 6.41 -18.22 2.39
CA THR A 409 7.61 -18.17 3.25
C THR A 409 8.77 -17.42 2.58
N VAL A 410 9.06 -17.69 1.29
CA VAL A 410 10.09 -16.94 0.54
C VAL A 410 9.73 -15.46 0.40
N GLY A 411 8.45 -15.13 0.20
CA GLY A 411 7.97 -13.75 0.15
C GLY A 411 8.21 -12.99 1.47
N MET A 412 7.91 -13.63 2.60
CA MET A 412 8.26 -13.08 3.93
C MET A 412 9.77 -12.92 4.11
N PHE A 413 10.57 -13.90 3.71
CA PHE A 413 12.03 -13.83 3.82
C PHE A 413 12.62 -12.67 2.99
N LEU A 414 12.13 -12.44 1.77
CA LEU A 414 12.53 -11.31 0.93
C LEU A 414 12.15 -9.96 1.56
N ALA A 415 10.98 -9.85 2.19
CA ALA A 415 10.59 -8.64 2.93
C ALA A 415 11.48 -8.39 4.17
N SER A 416 11.87 -9.43 4.91
CA SER A 416 12.86 -9.30 6.00
C SER A 416 14.22 -8.81 5.48
N MET A 417 14.70 -9.38 4.36
CA MET A 417 15.94 -8.93 3.71
C MET A 417 15.85 -7.49 3.17
N ALA A 418 14.68 -7.01 2.77
CA ALA A 418 14.48 -5.61 2.40
C ALA A 418 14.69 -4.66 3.59
N PHE A 419 14.24 -5.01 4.80
CA PHE A 419 14.53 -4.23 6.01
C PHE A 419 16.00 -4.30 6.44
N VAL A 420 16.72 -5.40 6.17
CA VAL A 420 18.18 -5.44 6.34
C VAL A 420 18.87 -4.47 5.37
N ALA A 421 18.43 -4.40 4.11
CA ALA A 421 18.93 -3.41 3.15
C ALA A 421 18.61 -1.97 3.59
N ALA A 422 17.39 -1.72 4.10
CA ALA A 422 17.00 -0.42 4.66
C ALA A 422 17.90 0.02 5.82
N ALA A 423 18.18 -0.88 6.76
CA ALA A 423 19.08 -0.62 7.89
C ALA A 423 20.51 -0.28 7.44
N ILE A 424 21.05 -0.98 6.43
CA ILE A 424 22.37 -0.68 5.87
C ILE A 424 22.40 0.71 5.21
N VAL A 425 21.39 1.04 4.40
CA VAL A 425 21.27 2.36 3.77
C VAL A 425 21.15 3.47 4.82
N GLN A 426 20.34 3.26 5.87
CA GLN A 426 20.21 4.21 6.97
C GLN A 426 21.53 4.41 7.73
N VAL A 427 22.29 3.35 8.01
CA VAL A 427 23.61 3.46 8.64
C VAL A 427 24.61 4.26 7.79
N GLU A 428 24.55 4.19 6.46
CA GLU A 428 25.38 5.06 5.60
C GLU A 428 24.85 6.51 5.56
N ILE A 429 23.54 6.73 5.65
CA ILE A 429 22.95 8.08 5.79
C ILE A 429 23.38 8.73 7.11
N ASP A 430 23.23 8.03 8.23
CA ASP A 430 23.47 8.53 9.58
C ASP A 430 24.93 8.98 9.79
N LYS A 431 25.91 8.32 9.13
CA LYS A 431 27.32 8.75 9.09
C LYS A 431 27.55 10.11 8.42
N THR A 432 26.61 10.56 7.59
CA THR A 432 26.70 11.80 6.78
C THR A 432 25.77 12.91 7.27
N LEU A 433 24.98 12.63 8.32
CA LEU A 433 24.20 13.62 9.04
C LEU A 433 25.07 14.25 10.15
N PRO A 434 25.14 15.59 10.26
CA PRO A 434 25.86 16.23 11.35
C PRO A 434 25.10 16.00 12.66
N VAL A 435 25.78 15.59 13.72
CA VAL A 435 25.14 15.41 15.04
C VAL A 435 24.65 16.77 15.55
N PHE A 436 23.38 16.84 15.94
CA PHE A 436 22.76 18.00 16.59
C PHE A 436 22.70 17.79 18.12
N PRO A 437 22.79 18.84 18.95
CA PRO A 437 22.81 18.70 20.40
C PRO A 437 21.48 18.15 20.92
N LYS A 438 21.51 17.07 21.72
CA LYS A 438 20.29 16.45 22.27
C LYS A 438 20.12 16.80 23.76
N GLY A 439 19.02 17.46 24.12
CA GLY A 439 18.67 17.76 25.52
C GLY A 439 19.54 18.85 26.15
N ASN A 440 20.35 18.49 27.16
CA ASN A 440 21.18 19.42 27.93
C ASN A 440 22.54 19.76 27.27
N GLU A 441 22.66 19.47 25.97
CA GLU A 441 23.85 19.73 25.18
C GLU A 441 23.77 21.10 24.50
N VAL A 442 24.93 21.68 24.23
CA VAL A 442 25.11 22.89 23.44
C VAL A 442 26.25 22.66 22.45
N GLN A 443 26.11 23.19 21.24
CA GLN A 443 27.16 23.13 20.22
C GLN A 443 27.70 24.52 19.92
N ILE A 444 29.02 24.69 20.03
CA ILE A 444 29.72 25.96 19.84
C ILE A 444 30.77 25.80 18.75
N LYS A 445 30.63 26.56 17.66
CA LYS A 445 31.66 26.78 16.65
C LYS A 445 32.32 28.13 16.90
N VAL A 446 33.59 28.27 16.57
CA VAL A 446 34.28 29.57 16.65
C VAL A 446 34.72 30.00 15.26
N LEU A 447 34.51 31.28 14.95
CA LEU A 447 34.90 31.91 13.69
C LEU A 447 35.68 33.18 14.00
N ASN A 448 37.01 33.13 13.78
CA ASN A 448 37.89 34.28 13.94
C ASN A 448 37.79 35.16 12.69
N ILE A 449 37.07 36.29 12.80
CA ILE A 449 36.97 37.31 11.74
C ILE A 449 38.02 38.43 11.88
N GLY A 450 38.98 38.27 12.81
CA GLY A 450 40.06 39.21 13.06
C GLY A 450 41.36 38.90 12.32
N ASN A 451 42.25 39.90 12.28
CA ASN A 451 43.55 39.88 11.60
C ASN A 451 44.71 39.30 12.44
N SER A 452 44.41 38.53 13.49
CA SER A 452 45.42 37.94 14.38
C SER A 452 44.92 36.60 14.92
N ASN A 453 45.84 35.70 15.24
CA ASN A 453 45.50 34.38 15.74
C ASN A 453 44.89 34.48 17.14
N MET A 454 43.83 33.72 17.39
CA MET A 454 43.11 33.68 18.66
C MET A 454 43.25 32.29 19.27
N THR A 455 43.59 32.22 20.56
CA THR A 455 43.57 30.98 21.35
C THR A 455 42.38 31.03 22.28
N ILE A 456 41.50 30.03 22.21
CA ILE A 456 40.32 29.92 23.06
C ILE A 456 40.44 28.73 23.99
N TYR A 457 40.30 29.00 25.28
CA TYR A 457 40.24 28.03 26.35
C TYR A 457 38.77 27.73 26.67
N PHE A 458 38.34 26.51 26.34
CA PHE A 458 37.11 25.90 26.83
C PHE A 458 37.43 25.09 28.12
N PRO A 459 36.44 24.74 28.95
CA PRO A 459 36.69 24.03 30.21
C PRO A 459 37.46 22.70 30.09
N GLU A 460 37.31 21.98 28.97
CA GLU A 460 37.94 20.67 28.73
C GLU A 460 38.79 20.62 27.43
N LYS A 461 38.96 21.75 26.71
CA LYS A 461 39.71 21.81 25.43
C LYS A 461 40.33 23.20 25.19
N THR A 462 41.42 23.29 24.43
CA THR A 462 41.96 24.58 23.94
C THR A 462 42.10 24.53 22.43
N GLU A 463 41.70 25.60 21.74
CA GLU A 463 41.74 25.72 20.28
C GLU A 463 42.53 26.96 19.87
N THR A 464 43.40 26.83 18.87
CA THR A 464 44.16 27.96 18.31
C THR A 464 43.78 28.18 16.86
N ILE A 465 43.12 29.30 16.59
CA ILE A 465 42.47 29.60 15.32
C ILE A 465 43.25 30.71 14.61
N GLY A 466 43.65 30.43 13.36
CA GLY A 466 44.36 31.39 12.51
C GLY A 466 43.52 32.62 12.15
N GLN A 467 44.15 33.63 11.54
CA GLN A 467 43.45 34.74 10.89
C GLN A 467 42.38 34.22 9.91
N MET A 468 41.20 34.84 9.94
CA MET A 468 40.05 34.54 9.06
C MET A 468 39.80 33.03 8.88
N SER A 469 39.65 32.30 10.00
CA SER A 469 39.53 30.83 10.06
C SER A 469 38.50 30.40 11.11
N GLN A 470 38.05 29.14 11.04
CA GLN A 470 37.13 28.54 12.01
C GLN A 470 37.70 27.28 12.67
N THR A 471 37.02 26.76 13.69
CA THR A 471 37.21 25.39 14.19
C THR A 471 36.75 24.34 13.17
N ASP A 472 37.25 23.10 13.27
CA ASP A 472 36.93 21.95 12.39
C ASP A 472 35.47 21.43 12.53
N GLY A 473 34.51 22.31 12.79
CA GLY A 473 33.10 22.03 13.05
C GLY A 473 32.59 22.69 14.34
N PHE A 474 31.41 22.25 14.77
CA PHE A 474 30.81 22.62 16.06
C PHE A 474 31.32 21.68 17.17
N LEU A 475 31.91 22.26 18.23
CA LEU A 475 32.32 21.54 19.43
C LEU A 475 31.11 21.34 20.35
N THR A 476 30.87 20.10 20.80
CA THR A 476 29.72 19.78 21.66
C THR A 476 30.13 19.79 23.14
N PHE A 477 29.33 20.46 23.98
CA PHE A 477 29.52 20.56 25.42
C PHE A 477 28.21 20.25 26.16
N GLN A 478 28.29 19.83 27.42
CA GLN A 478 27.15 19.75 28.33
C GLN A 478 26.96 21.12 28.99
N ALA A 479 25.75 21.71 28.92
CA ALA A 479 25.51 23.08 29.38
C ALA A 479 25.90 23.28 30.87
N ASN A 480 25.59 22.31 31.74
CA ASN A 480 25.93 22.35 33.17
C ASN A 480 27.46 22.29 33.45
N LYS A 481 28.27 21.91 32.46
CA LYS A 481 29.74 21.90 32.51
C LYS A 481 30.37 23.11 31.80
N LEU A 482 29.59 23.89 31.06
CA LEU A 482 30.09 25.04 30.29
C LEU A 482 30.37 26.22 31.24
N GLY A 483 31.53 26.16 31.90
CA GLY A 483 32.08 27.29 32.64
C GLY A 483 32.57 28.41 31.71
N SER A 484 33.31 29.37 32.27
CA SER A 484 33.81 30.53 31.53
C SER A 484 34.76 30.15 30.38
N ILE A 485 34.29 30.29 29.14
CA ILE A 485 35.15 30.28 27.95
C ILE A 485 36.04 31.52 28.00
N SER A 486 37.33 31.38 27.70
CA SER A 486 38.28 32.49 27.70
C SER A 486 39.02 32.63 26.37
N ILE A 487 39.20 33.87 25.91
CA ILE A 487 39.88 34.23 24.64
C ILE A 487 41.22 34.91 24.96
N SER A 488 42.27 34.57 24.24
CA SER A 488 43.56 35.28 24.25
C SER A 488 44.15 35.43 22.84
N SER A 489 45.03 36.41 22.68
CA SER A 489 45.94 36.54 21.54
C SER A 489 47.37 36.83 22.04
N THR A 490 48.36 36.71 21.17
CA THR A 490 49.79 36.80 21.52
C THR A 490 50.13 38.15 22.15
N GLY A 491 50.48 38.15 23.44
CA GLY A 491 50.83 39.35 24.20
C GLY A 491 49.65 40.09 24.84
N SER A 492 48.44 39.52 24.83
CA SER A 492 47.24 40.11 25.45
C SER A 492 46.79 39.36 26.72
N SER A 493 46.05 40.04 27.59
CA SER A 493 45.36 39.43 28.74
C SER A 493 44.16 38.58 28.29
N ASN A 494 43.89 37.47 28.99
CA ASN A 494 42.71 36.65 28.75
C ASN A 494 41.41 37.44 29.00
N ALA A 495 40.43 37.26 28.11
CA ALA A 495 39.10 37.83 28.19
C ALA A 495 38.05 36.72 28.40
N THR A 496 37.17 36.85 29.38
CA THR A 496 36.09 35.88 29.61
C THR A 496 34.87 36.19 28.74
N VAL A 497 34.39 35.18 28.01
CA VAL A 497 33.12 35.24 27.28
C VAL A 497 31.98 35.12 28.29
N VAL A 498 31.15 36.17 28.37
CA VAL A 498 29.93 36.20 29.19
C VAL A 498 28.74 36.09 28.25
N HIS A 499 28.11 34.92 28.22
CA HIS A 499 26.90 34.64 27.47
C HIS A 499 26.19 33.42 28.06
N ASP A 500 24.87 33.49 28.22
CA ASP A 500 24.05 32.34 28.60
C ASP A 500 23.72 31.55 27.33
N PHE A 501 24.33 30.38 27.17
CA PHE A 501 24.12 29.53 26.00
C PHE A 501 22.86 28.68 26.15
N GLU A 502 22.10 28.54 25.06
CA GLU A 502 20.79 27.90 25.07
C GLU A 502 20.91 26.37 24.90
N GLN A 503 20.15 25.62 25.70
CA GLN A 503 20.16 24.15 25.66
C GLN A 503 19.49 23.63 24.38
N GLY A 504 20.12 22.65 23.73
CA GLY A 504 19.67 22.11 22.45
C GLY A 504 19.89 23.06 21.26
N GLN A 505 20.69 24.11 21.41
CA GLN A 505 20.99 25.07 20.34
C GLN A 505 22.44 24.98 19.84
N ARG A 506 22.63 25.41 18.59
CA ARG A 506 23.94 25.72 18.00
C ARG A 506 24.25 27.21 18.10
N HIS A 507 25.48 27.53 18.45
CA HIS A 507 25.99 28.89 18.52
C HIS A 507 27.31 29.04 17.76
N THR A 508 27.49 30.19 17.10
CA THR A 508 28.74 30.60 16.49
C THR A 508 29.31 31.78 17.30
N LEU A 509 30.49 31.59 17.88
CA LEU A 509 31.27 32.62 18.55
C LEU A 509 32.15 33.35 17.52
N LEU A 510 31.72 34.55 17.12
CA LEU A 510 32.49 35.47 16.30
C LEU A 510 33.55 36.16 17.18
N VAL A 511 34.81 36.19 16.74
CA VAL A 511 35.92 36.83 17.49
C VAL A 511 36.77 37.65 16.53
N TRP A 512 37.22 38.84 16.96
CA TRP A 512 38.17 39.64 16.17
C TRP A 512 39.26 40.33 16.98
N ALA A 513 39.08 40.46 18.30
CA ALA A 513 40.14 40.76 19.27
C ALA A 513 39.79 40.09 20.62
N PRO A 514 40.72 39.94 21.58
CA PRO A 514 40.45 39.23 22.84
C PRO A 514 39.22 39.75 23.59
N ASN A 515 39.15 41.06 23.82
CA ASN A 515 38.01 41.73 24.47
C ASN A 515 36.86 42.05 23.49
N GLN A 516 36.86 41.53 22.26
CA GLN A 516 35.87 41.87 21.23
C GLN A 516 35.39 40.62 20.48
N TYR A 517 34.25 40.11 20.95
CA TYR A 517 33.57 38.92 20.46
C TYR A 517 32.06 39.17 20.35
N ARG A 518 31.35 38.27 19.67
CA ARG A 518 29.88 38.19 19.68
C ARG A 518 29.43 36.73 19.55
N VAL A 519 28.50 36.30 20.40
CA VAL A 519 27.81 35.02 20.20
C VAL A 519 26.57 35.24 19.34
N VAL A 520 26.32 34.31 18.43
CA VAL A 520 25.14 34.25 17.55
C VAL A 520 24.53 32.86 17.73
N ASN A 521 23.22 32.74 18.03
CA ASN A 521 22.51 31.47 17.86
C ASN A 521 22.35 31.21 16.34
N ASP A 522 22.77 30.04 15.88
CA ASP A 522 22.72 29.65 14.47
C ASP A 522 21.28 29.39 13.97
N GLY A 523 20.35 28.98 14.83
CA GLY A 523 18.98 28.54 14.48
C GLY A 523 18.92 27.24 13.65
N LEU A 524 20.03 26.86 13.01
CA LEU A 524 20.17 25.70 12.13
C LEU A 524 20.38 24.40 12.92
N ASN A 525 19.36 24.05 13.71
CA ASN A 525 19.32 22.86 14.56
C ASN A 525 18.79 21.60 13.85
N GLN A 526 18.58 21.67 12.53
CA GLN A 526 18.23 20.55 11.64
C GLN A 526 18.97 20.71 10.30
N LYS A 527 19.12 19.63 9.51
CA LYS A 527 19.71 19.72 8.15
C LYS A 527 18.69 20.38 7.21
N PRO A 528 19.09 21.26 6.27
CA PRO A 528 18.14 21.93 5.37
C PRO A 528 17.19 20.96 4.64
N GLU A 529 15.89 21.22 4.78
CA GLU A 529 14.84 20.40 4.19
C GLU A 529 14.90 20.36 2.66
N LYS A 530 14.32 19.32 2.05
CA LYS A 530 14.05 19.19 0.60
C LYS A 530 15.29 19.33 -0.31
N GLY A 531 16.49 19.24 0.26
CA GLY A 531 17.75 19.46 -0.46
C GLY A 531 18.04 20.93 -0.80
N GLU A 532 17.34 21.89 -0.17
CA GLU A 532 17.79 23.28 -0.18
C GLU A 532 19.11 23.44 0.58
N ASN A 533 19.71 24.62 0.52
CA ASN A 533 21.04 24.89 1.05
C ASN A 533 20.99 26.18 1.86
N GLY A 534 21.43 26.14 3.13
CA GLY A 534 21.41 27.29 4.02
C GLY A 534 22.55 28.25 3.70
N ILE A 535 22.26 29.53 3.53
CA ILE A 535 23.28 30.58 3.36
C ILE A 535 23.13 31.62 4.47
N ARG A 536 24.24 31.98 5.10
CA ARG A 536 24.34 33.07 6.07
C ARG A 536 25.50 34.01 5.68
N PHE A 537 25.35 35.30 5.97
CA PHE A 537 26.42 36.27 5.83
C PHE A 537 26.88 36.79 7.19
N VAL A 538 28.20 36.94 7.37
CA VAL A 538 28.83 37.56 8.53
C VAL A 538 29.54 38.83 8.07
N ASN A 539 29.15 39.95 8.66
CA ASN A 539 29.69 41.26 8.30
C ASN A 539 30.93 41.59 9.13
N ALA A 540 32.13 41.52 8.53
CA ALA A 540 33.37 42.05 9.08
C ALA A 540 33.79 43.38 8.38
N PHE A 541 32.91 43.96 7.56
CA PHE A 541 33.05 45.29 6.99
C PHE A 541 32.74 46.35 8.06
N ASN A 542 33.17 47.60 7.85
CA ASN A 542 32.99 48.67 8.85
C ASN A 542 31.56 49.25 8.91
N ASP A 543 30.78 49.03 7.86
CA ASP A 543 29.47 49.64 7.64
C ASP A 543 28.35 48.60 7.72
N VAL A 544 27.09 49.07 7.77
CA VAL A 544 25.92 48.20 7.62
C VAL A 544 25.81 47.76 6.15
N ILE A 545 25.60 46.46 5.93
CA ILE A 545 25.52 45.87 4.59
C ILE A 545 24.14 45.24 4.35
N SER A 546 23.72 45.23 3.09
CA SER A 546 22.54 44.48 2.62
C SER A 546 22.88 43.68 1.36
N LEU A 547 22.33 42.47 1.23
CA LEU A 547 22.56 41.57 0.09
C LEU A 547 21.24 41.04 -0.48
N THR A 548 21.15 40.96 -1.80
CA THR A 548 19.95 40.47 -2.51
C THR A 548 20.30 39.35 -3.48
N SER A 549 19.48 38.29 -3.53
CA SER A 549 19.56 37.23 -4.54
C SER A 549 18.21 36.57 -4.78
N SER A 550 17.81 36.43 -6.05
CA SER A 550 16.61 35.71 -6.49
C SER A 550 15.31 36.01 -5.71
N GLY A 551 15.11 37.28 -5.30
CA GLY A 551 13.92 37.72 -4.56
C GLY A 551 13.99 37.53 -3.03
N LYS A 552 15.08 36.97 -2.50
CA LYS A 552 15.40 36.96 -1.07
C LYS A 552 16.42 38.06 -0.75
N VAL A 553 16.30 38.66 0.43
CA VAL A 553 17.09 39.81 0.87
C VAL A 553 17.60 39.58 2.30
N TYR A 554 18.88 39.90 2.52
CA TYR A 554 19.50 40.04 3.82
C TYR A 554 19.63 41.52 4.11
N GLU A 555 18.73 42.09 4.91
CA GLU A 555 18.71 43.53 5.20
C GLU A 555 19.51 43.87 6.45
N ASN A 556 20.25 44.98 6.38
CA ASN A 556 20.84 45.67 7.53
C ASN A 556 21.72 44.80 8.44
N VAL A 557 22.54 43.92 7.84
CA VAL A 557 23.51 43.10 8.61
C VAL A 557 24.55 44.04 9.22
N THR A 558 24.47 44.21 10.53
CA THR A 558 25.29 45.16 11.30
C THR A 558 26.75 44.70 11.41
N ARG A 559 27.67 45.65 11.62
CA ARG A 559 29.10 45.37 11.79
C ARG A 559 29.34 44.33 12.90
N ASN A 560 30.24 43.38 12.62
CA ASN A 560 30.64 42.27 13.49
C ASN A 560 29.43 41.46 13.98
N ASN A 561 28.48 41.20 13.08
CA ASN A 561 27.28 40.41 13.31
C ASN A 561 27.06 39.44 12.14
N ALA A 562 26.21 38.44 12.37
CA ALA A 562 25.70 37.56 11.33
C ALA A 562 24.25 37.90 10.96
N SER A 563 23.81 37.45 9.79
CA SER A 563 22.39 37.29 9.48
C SER A 563 21.83 35.99 10.05
N GLU A 564 20.52 35.79 9.94
CA GLU A 564 19.91 34.47 9.96
C GLU A 564 20.29 33.67 8.68
N TYR A 565 20.08 32.35 8.68
CA TYR A 565 20.21 31.54 7.46
C TYR A 565 18.97 31.72 6.57
N GLN A 566 19.18 31.82 5.27
CA GLN A 566 18.11 31.71 4.27
C GLN A 566 18.42 30.57 3.30
N PHE A 567 17.39 29.81 2.92
CA PHE A 567 17.55 28.58 2.14
C PHE A 567 17.44 28.83 0.63
N PHE A 568 18.28 28.17 -0.16
CA PHE A 568 18.31 28.29 -1.62
C PHE A 568 18.41 26.92 -2.30
N SER A 569 17.74 26.76 -3.44
CA SER A 569 17.87 25.57 -4.30
C SER A 569 19.31 25.33 -4.75
N SER A 570 19.66 24.10 -5.15
CA SER A 570 21.00 23.71 -5.61
C SER A 570 21.57 24.58 -6.75
N GLY A 571 22.89 24.52 -6.93
CA GLY A 571 23.64 25.23 -7.97
C GLY A 571 24.17 26.59 -7.51
N LYS A 572 24.82 27.33 -8.43
CA LYS A 572 25.38 28.65 -8.15
C LYS A 572 24.29 29.72 -7.92
N LYS A 573 24.54 30.67 -7.03
CA LYS A 573 23.70 31.85 -6.80
C LYS A 573 24.53 33.13 -6.94
N ASN A 574 23.91 34.17 -7.51
CA ASN A 574 24.51 35.48 -7.65
C ASN A 574 23.88 36.45 -6.65
N PHE A 575 24.70 37.04 -5.79
CA PHE A 575 24.31 38.03 -4.79
C PHE A 575 24.79 39.43 -5.23
N THR A 576 23.91 40.42 -5.17
CA THR A 576 24.28 41.83 -5.29
C THR A 576 24.47 42.44 -3.91
N PHE A 577 25.62 43.08 -3.70
CA PHE A 577 26.05 43.67 -2.44
C PHE A 577 25.82 45.18 -2.42
N SER A 578 25.36 45.71 -1.30
CA SER A 578 25.11 47.15 -1.08
C SER A 578 25.54 47.59 0.32
N ALA A 579 26.27 48.69 0.41
CA ALA A 579 26.70 49.36 1.64
C ALA A 579 26.97 50.85 1.34
N ALA A 580 27.08 51.68 2.37
CA ALA A 580 27.15 53.15 2.21
C ALA A 580 28.52 53.66 1.69
N ASP A 581 29.63 53.05 2.11
CA ASP A 581 31.00 53.40 1.70
C ASP A 581 31.63 52.27 0.87
N ILE A 582 31.39 52.29 -0.44
CA ILE A 582 32.04 51.38 -1.39
C ILE A 582 32.60 52.18 -2.57
N SER A 583 33.87 51.95 -2.90
CA SER A 583 34.51 52.57 -4.06
C SER A 583 33.86 52.11 -5.37
N GLN A 584 33.64 53.05 -6.29
CA GLN A 584 32.94 52.83 -7.57
C GLN A 584 33.65 51.86 -8.53
N HIS A 585 34.88 51.46 -8.25
CA HIS A 585 35.65 50.46 -9.00
C HIS A 585 35.46 49.01 -8.50
N CYS A 586 34.77 48.80 -7.38
CA CYS A 586 34.60 47.48 -6.77
C CYS A 586 33.48 46.65 -7.42
N LYS A 587 33.68 45.34 -7.53
CA LYS A 587 32.68 44.41 -8.05
C LYS A 587 31.58 44.15 -7.01
N LEU A 588 30.43 44.81 -7.16
CA LEU A 588 29.24 44.64 -6.30
C LEU A 588 28.47 43.32 -6.49
N SER A 589 29.08 42.31 -7.12
CA SER A 589 28.43 41.02 -7.40
C SER A 589 29.30 39.82 -7.03
N PHE A 590 28.76 39.01 -6.12
CA PHE A 590 29.34 37.76 -5.63
C PHE A 590 28.63 36.56 -6.27
N GLU A 591 29.40 35.54 -6.69
CA GLU A 591 28.86 34.26 -7.15
C GLU A 591 29.32 33.18 -6.16
N THR A 592 28.39 32.38 -5.63
CA THR A 592 28.73 31.28 -4.72
C THR A 592 29.52 30.18 -5.42
N THR A 593 30.13 29.30 -4.62
CA THR A 593 30.40 27.93 -5.07
C THR A 593 29.10 27.24 -5.53
N LYS A 594 29.25 26.09 -6.21
CA LYS A 594 28.10 25.29 -6.66
C LYS A 594 27.49 24.61 -5.43
N LEU A 595 26.40 25.14 -4.91
CA LEU A 595 25.68 24.58 -3.75
C LEU A 595 25.18 23.17 -4.06
N GLU A 596 25.59 22.19 -3.25
CA GLU A 596 25.20 20.78 -3.39
C GLU A 596 24.25 20.36 -2.26
N TYR A 597 23.22 19.58 -2.59
CA TYR A 597 21.98 19.43 -1.82
C TYR A 597 22.17 19.22 -0.30
N GLY A 598 21.43 20.00 0.50
CA GLY A 598 21.37 19.85 1.97
C GLY A 598 22.56 20.46 2.72
N SER A 599 23.42 21.23 2.04
CA SER A 599 24.58 21.90 2.64
C SER A 599 24.20 23.20 3.36
N ALA A 600 25.10 23.72 4.19
CA ALA A 600 24.98 25.08 4.71
C ALA A 600 26.33 25.78 4.78
N TYR A 601 26.35 27.09 4.48
CA TYR A 601 27.55 27.91 4.37
C TYR A 601 27.39 29.29 5.03
N THR A 602 28.46 29.73 5.68
CA THR A 602 28.62 31.07 6.24
C THR A 602 29.67 31.81 5.44
N TYR A 603 29.28 32.93 4.84
CA TYR A 603 30.18 33.80 4.08
C TYR A 603 30.58 35.01 4.93
N VAL A 604 31.86 35.10 5.29
CA VAL A 604 32.41 36.31 5.93
C VAL A 604 32.76 37.33 4.86
N ILE A 605 32.31 38.57 5.06
CA ILE A 605 32.57 39.71 4.17
C ILE A 605 33.57 40.63 4.86
N GLN A 606 34.77 40.75 4.31
CA GLN A 606 35.85 41.62 4.80
C GLN A 606 36.18 42.75 3.80
N ARG A 607 36.87 43.81 4.25
CA ARG A 607 37.34 44.91 3.39
C ARG A 607 38.81 44.68 3.01
N THR A 608 39.05 44.34 1.75
CA THR A 608 40.39 44.11 1.18
C THR A 608 40.61 45.07 0.02
N ASN A 609 41.63 45.93 0.12
CA ASN A 609 41.92 46.98 -0.87
C ASN A 609 40.68 47.82 -1.22
N ASP A 610 39.95 48.28 -0.19
CA ASP A 610 38.69 49.03 -0.26
C ASP A 610 37.50 48.37 -0.98
N CYS A 611 37.63 47.10 -1.38
CA CYS A 611 36.54 46.30 -1.92
C CYS A 611 36.08 45.19 -0.95
N PRO A 612 34.83 44.71 -1.09
CA PRO A 612 34.34 43.56 -0.33
C PRO A 612 34.96 42.26 -0.87
N GLU A 613 35.58 41.49 0.02
CA GLU A 613 36.06 40.13 -0.24
C GLU A 613 35.20 39.14 0.56
N PHE A 614 34.81 38.03 -0.09
CA PHE A 614 33.91 37.02 0.46
C PHE A 614 34.71 35.74 0.72
N LYS A 615 34.80 35.31 1.98
CA LYS A 615 35.38 34.01 2.34
C LYS A 615 34.32 33.04 2.83
N GLU A 616 34.28 31.88 2.20
CA GLU A 616 33.34 30.79 2.43
C GLU A 616 33.79 29.90 3.59
N PHE A 617 32.84 29.52 4.43
CA PHE A 617 33.00 28.52 5.50
C PHE A 617 31.85 27.53 5.43
N GLU A 618 32.17 26.23 5.46
CA GLU A 618 31.17 25.17 5.53
C GLU A 618 30.66 25.01 6.97
N ASP A 619 29.33 25.03 7.11
CA ASP A 619 28.62 24.84 8.38
C ASP A 619 27.98 23.45 8.47
N ILE A 620 27.49 22.94 7.33
CA ILE A 620 26.96 21.58 7.15
C ILE A 620 27.37 21.06 5.78
N SER A 621 27.94 19.85 5.73
CA SER A 621 28.38 19.19 4.51
C SER A 621 27.20 18.73 3.62
N PRO A 622 27.38 18.75 2.28
CA PRO A 622 26.36 18.30 1.34
C PRO A 622 26.04 16.81 1.47
N ASN A 623 24.88 16.39 0.97
CA ASN A 623 24.46 14.99 0.96
C ASN A 623 25.29 14.16 -0.05
N THR A 624 26.12 13.25 0.46
CA THR A 624 26.96 12.36 -0.34
C THR A 624 26.28 11.03 -0.70
N VAL A 625 25.22 10.65 0.02
CA VAL A 625 24.48 9.39 -0.21
C VAL A 625 23.46 9.56 -1.33
N ASN A 626 23.51 8.68 -2.33
CA ASN A 626 22.59 8.71 -3.47
C ASN A 626 21.30 7.91 -3.16
N MET A 627 20.14 8.53 -3.38
CA MET A 627 18.81 7.90 -3.20
C MET A 627 18.63 6.60 -4.01
N ALA A 628 19.38 6.40 -5.09
CA ALA A 628 19.43 5.13 -5.83
C ALA A 628 19.85 3.91 -4.97
N LEU A 629 20.51 4.11 -3.82
CA LEU A 629 20.82 3.02 -2.88
C LEU A 629 19.58 2.41 -2.21
N GLN A 630 18.40 3.03 -2.32
CA GLN A 630 17.12 2.44 -1.89
C GLN A 630 16.57 1.42 -2.90
N ILE A 631 17.06 1.39 -4.15
CA ILE A 631 16.55 0.48 -5.20
C ILE A 631 16.62 -1.00 -4.79
N PRO A 632 17.70 -1.53 -4.17
CA PRO A 632 17.74 -2.92 -3.71
C PRO A 632 16.70 -3.24 -2.62
N GLN A 633 16.43 -2.31 -1.70
CA GLN A 633 15.37 -2.45 -0.69
C GLN A 633 14.00 -2.56 -1.35
N TYR A 634 13.64 -1.62 -2.23
CA TYR A 634 12.36 -1.65 -2.94
C TYR A 634 12.22 -2.88 -3.82
N PHE A 635 13.27 -3.26 -4.57
CA PHE A 635 13.26 -4.49 -5.38
C PHE A 635 12.99 -5.74 -4.54
N LEU A 636 13.69 -5.92 -3.42
CA LEU A 636 13.47 -7.06 -2.51
C LEU A 636 12.06 -7.04 -1.90
N LEU A 637 11.58 -5.87 -1.50
CA LEU A 637 10.26 -5.71 -0.88
C LEU A 637 9.13 -6.03 -1.88
N THR A 638 9.20 -5.48 -3.10
CA THR A 638 8.24 -5.76 -4.18
C THR A 638 8.29 -7.23 -4.61
N CYS A 639 9.47 -7.85 -4.72
CA CYS A 639 9.57 -9.28 -4.99
C CYS A 639 8.95 -10.12 -3.85
N GLY A 640 9.14 -9.70 -2.60
CA GLY A 640 8.47 -10.30 -1.44
C GLY A 640 6.94 -10.21 -1.54
N GLU A 641 6.42 -9.02 -1.81
CA GLU A 641 4.99 -8.73 -1.99
C GLU A 641 4.38 -9.57 -3.13
N VAL A 642 4.99 -9.56 -4.32
CA VAL A 642 4.48 -10.28 -5.50
C VAL A 642 4.41 -11.79 -5.25
N VAL A 643 5.42 -12.37 -4.59
CA VAL A 643 5.43 -13.81 -4.30
C VAL A 643 4.48 -14.16 -3.15
N PHE A 644 4.35 -13.30 -2.14
CA PHE A 644 3.46 -13.51 -0.99
C PHE A 644 1.98 -13.27 -1.32
N SER A 645 1.62 -12.07 -1.75
CA SER A 645 0.23 -11.59 -1.86
C SER A 645 -0.59 -12.36 -2.91
N ILE A 646 -0.03 -12.57 -4.09
CA ILE A 646 -0.70 -13.30 -5.19
C ILE A 646 -0.93 -14.75 -4.78
N THR A 647 0.09 -15.39 -4.20
CA THR A 647 0.00 -16.77 -3.75
C THR A 647 -0.95 -16.92 -2.55
N GLY A 648 -1.00 -15.94 -1.66
CA GLY A 648 -1.93 -15.91 -0.53
C GLY A 648 -3.40 -15.83 -0.96
N LEU A 649 -3.70 -15.02 -1.98
CA LEU A 649 -5.04 -14.95 -2.59
C LEU A 649 -5.42 -16.26 -3.32
N GLU A 650 -4.48 -16.85 -4.06
CA GLU A 650 -4.62 -18.16 -4.71
C GLU A 650 -4.90 -19.28 -3.69
N PHE A 651 -4.14 -19.33 -2.61
CA PHE A 651 -4.28 -20.30 -1.51
C PHE A 651 -5.59 -20.10 -0.74
N SER A 652 -5.96 -18.86 -0.44
CA SER A 652 -7.24 -18.48 0.16
C SER A 652 -8.44 -18.93 -0.67
N TYR A 653 -8.30 -19.01 -1.99
CA TYR A 653 -9.33 -19.52 -2.89
C TYR A 653 -9.32 -21.05 -2.97
N SER A 654 -8.16 -21.67 -3.17
CA SER A 654 -8.02 -23.09 -3.48
C SER A 654 -8.20 -24.03 -2.29
N GLN A 655 -8.06 -23.54 -1.05
CA GLN A 655 -8.30 -24.32 0.18
C GLN A 655 -9.70 -24.11 0.77
N ALA A 656 -10.53 -23.24 0.17
CA ALA A 656 -11.88 -22.96 0.66
C ALA A 656 -12.92 -23.97 0.13
N PRO A 657 -13.86 -24.44 0.98
CA PRO A 657 -15.02 -25.22 0.51
C PRO A 657 -15.91 -24.38 -0.40
N SER A 658 -16.69 -25.03 -1.27
CA SER A 658 -17.43 -24.34 -2.36
C SER A 658 -18.35 -23.22 -1.86
N ASN A 659 -18.87 -23.40 -0.65
CA ASN A 659 -19.86 -22.55 0.03
C ASN A 659 -19.26 -21.55 1.05
N MET A 660 -17.94 -21.42 1.20
CA MET A 660 -17.31 -20.42 2.08
C MET A 660 -16.11 -19.68 1.44
N LYS A 661 -15.98 -19.71 0.11
CA LYS A 661 -14.84 -19.07 -0.59
C LYS A 661 -14.76 -17.57 -0.36
N SER A 662 -15.89 -16.86 -0.34
CA SER A 662 -15.89 -15.42 -0.09
C SER A 662 -15.51 -15.14 1.37
N VAL A 663 -15.97 -15.98 2.30
CA VAL A 663 -15.63 -15.86 3.73
C VAL A 663 -14.13 -16.10 3.99
N LEU A 664 -13.47 -17.04 3.29
CA LEU A 664 -12.03 -17.25 3.47
C LEU A 664 -11.19 -16.12 2.83
N GLN A 665 -11.66 -15.53 1.71
CA GLN A 665 -11.09 -14.30 1.14
C GLN A 665 -11.29 -13.09 2.09
N ALA A 666 -12.42 -12.97 2.77
CA ALA A 666 -12.61 -11.96 3.80
C ALA A 666 -11.72 -12.20 5.02
N GLY A 667 -11.49 -13.47 5.40
CA GLY A 667 -10.52 -13.86 6.43
C GLY A 667 -9.08 -13.48 6.09
N TRP A 668 -8.69 -13.57 4.82
CA TRP A 668 -7.41 -13.05 4.33
C TRP A 668 -7.33 -11.52 4.45
N LEU A 669 -8.34 -10.79 3.94
CA LEU A 669 -8.38 -9.31 4.03
C LEU A 669 -8.40 -8.80 5.48
N LEU A 670 -8.99 -9.55 6.41
CA LEU A 670 -8.99 -9.26 7.83
C LEU A 670 -7.58 -9.31 8.45
N THR A 671 -6.63 -10.06 7.87
CA THR A 671 -5.22 -10.03 8.33
C THR A 671 -4.56 -8.69 8.04
N VAL A 672 -4.85 -8.07 6.89
CA VAL A 672 -4.40 -6.72 6.52
C VAL A 672 -4.98 -5.67 7.48
N ALA A 673 -6.28 -5.81 7.79
CA ALA A 673 -6.97 -4.92 8.72
C ALA A 673 -6.37 -4.96 10.13
N PHE A 674 -6.08 -6.15 10.67
CA PHE A 674 -5.38 -6.28 11.95
C PHE A 674 -3.94 -5.77 11.88
N GLY A 675 -3.23 -5.97 10.76
CA GLY A 675 -1.90 -5.39 10.57
C GLY A 675 -1.90 -3.86 10.66
N ASN A 676 -2.86 -3.19 10.00
CA ASN A 676 -3.03 -1.74 10.05
C ASN A 676 -3.38 -1.23 11.46
N ILE A 677 -4.14 -2.01 12.25
CA ILE A 677 -4.41 -1.69 13.66
C ILE A 677 -3.14 -1.82 14.51
N ILE A 678 -2.31 -2.83 14.26
CA ILE A 678 -1.01 -3.02 14.94
C ILE A 678 -0.08 -1.84 14.63
N VAL A 679 0.00 -1.37 13.38
CA VAL A 679 0.81 -0.17 13.02
C VAL A 679 0.39 1.04 13.84
N LEU A 680 -0.92 1.31 13.98
CA LEU A 680 -1.42 2.45 14.76
C LEU A 680 -1.07 2.33 16.25
N ILE A 681 -1.08 1.13 16.82
CA ILE A 681 -0.66 0.88 18.22
C ILE A 681 0.86 1.06 18.36
N VAL A 682 1.65 0.52 17.43
CA VAL A 682 3.11 0.61 17.45
C VAL A 682 3.58 2.05 17.29
N ALA A 683 3.03 2.81 16.33
CA ALA A 683 3.35 4.22 16.14
C ALA A 683 3.00 5.11 17.35
N GLY A 684 2.00 4.72 18.15
CA GLY A 684 1.67 5.39 19.41
C GLY A 684 2.57 5.03 20.59
N ALA A 685 3.28 3.90 20.54
CA ALA A 685 4.04 3.32 21.66
C ALA A 685 5.56 3.32 21.46
N ALA A 686 6.02 3.20 20.22
CA ALA A 686 7.44 3.15 19.86
C ALA A 686 7.98 4.56 19.60
N ARG A 687 8.85 5.04 20.49
CA ARG A 687 9.74 6.18 20.24
C ARG A 687 11.17 5.68 20.22
N PHE A 688 11.60 5.16 19.08
CA PHE A 688 13.01 4.89 18.84
C PHE A 688 13.72 6.20 18.50
N ASN A 689 14.87 6.45 19.12
CA ASN A 689 15.65 7.68 18.88
C ASN A 689 16.50 7.62 17.59
N GLU A 690 16.67 6.43 17.01
CA GLU A 690 17.62 6.15 15.92
C GLU A 690 16.94 5.18 14.91
N GLN A 691 16.74 5.62 13.66
CA GLN A 691 15.90 4.92 12.67
C GLN A 691 16.48 3.57 12.20
N TRP A 692 17.80 3.43 12.11
CA TRP A 692 18.43 2.19 11.67
C TRP A 692 18.11 1.01 12.61
N ALA A 693 17.99 1.27 13.91
CA ALA A 693 17.69 0.26 14.92
C ALA A 693 16.24 -0.24 14.81
N GLU A 694 15.32 0.63 14.40
CA GLU A 694 13.93 0.30 14.10
C GLU A 694 13.83 -0.62 12.86
N TYR A 695 14.57 -0.34 11.79
CA TYR A 695 14.65 -1.25 10.62
C TYR A 695 15.28 -2.61 10.96
N VAL A 696 16.31 -2.67 11.82
CA VAL A 696 16.88 -3.93 12.32
C VAL A 696 15.84 -4.72 13.15
N LEU A 697 15.07 -4.05 14.00
CA LEU A 697 13.99 -4.66 14.76
C LEU A 697 12.91 -5.23 13.83
N PHE A 698 12.50 -4.50 12.79
CA PHE A 698 11.50 -4.97 11.83
C PHE A 698 12.01 -6.15 11.01
N ALA A 699 13.27 -6.12 10.54
CA ALA A 699 13.91 -7.25 9.88
C ALA A 699 13.86 -8.52 10.75
N ALA A 700 14.21 -8.40 12.04
CA ALA A 700 14.24 -9.50 12.98
C ALA A 700 12.83 -10.02 13.33
N LEU A 701 11.86 -9.15 13.57
CA LEU A 701 10.47 -9.53 13.84
C LEU A 701 9.83 -10.23 12.62
N LEU A 702 10.07 -9.73 11.40
CA LEU A 702 9.56 -10.34 10.18
C LEU A 702 10.24 -11.69 9.91
N LEU A 703 11.53 -11.85 10.25
CA LEU A 703 12.20 -13.15 10.21
C LEU A 703 11.60 -14.15 11.22
N VAL A 704 11.26 -13.72 12.44
CA VAL A 704 10.57 -14.56 13.42
C VAL A 704 9.18 -14.98 12.93
N VAL A 705 8.40 -14.06 12.34
CA VAL A 705 7.11 -14.37 11.69
C VAL A 705 7.29 -15.37 10.55
N CYS A 706 8.33 -15.20 9.73
CA CYS A 706 8.67 -16.11 8.64
C CYS A 706 8.99 -17.52 9.15
N ILE A 707 9.79 -17.66 10.22
CA ILE A 707 10.14 -18.94 10.85
C ILE A 707 8.88 -19.62 11.44
N ILE A 708 8.05 -18.87 12.18
CA ILE A 708 6.80 -19.39 12.74
C ILE A 708 5.87 -19.88 11.63
N PHE A 709 5.68 -19.08 10.57
CA PHE A 709 4.86 -19.45 9.42
C PHE A 709 5.43 -20.67 8.66
N ALA A 710 6.75 -20.78 8.51
CA ALA A 710 7.41 -21.93 7.89
C ALA A 710 7.16 -23.23 8.67
N ILE A 711 7.27 -23.18 10.00
CA ILE A 711 6.97 -24.32 10.89
C ILE A 711 5.48 -24.70 10.77
N MET A 712 4.56 -23.73 10.84
CA MET A 712 3.12 -23.99 10.68
C MET A 712 2.78 -24.55 9.28
N ALA A 713 3.45 -24.08 8.23
CA ALA A 713 3.31 -24.58 6.87
C ALA A 713 3.84 -26.01 6.69
N GLN A 714 4.90 -26.41 7.40
CA GLN A 714 5.41 -27.78 7.37
C GLN A 714 4.40 -28.79 7.95
N PHE A 715 3.60 -28.38 8.95
CA PHE A 715 2.51 -29.19 9.50
C PHE A 715 1.17 -29.03 8.76
N TYR A 716 1.09 -28.20 7.72
CA TYR A 716 -0.14 -27.98 6.97
C TYR A 716 -0.37 -29.08 5.93
N THR A 717 -1.43 -29.86 6.12
CA THR A 717 -1.92 -30.82 5.11
C THR A 717 -2.78 -30.09 4.09
N TYR A 718 -2.30 -30.04 2.83
CA TYR A 718 -3.11 -29.57 1.71
C TYR A 718 -4.38 -30.43 1.57
N VAL A 719 -5.51 -29.75 1.33
CA VAL A 719 -6.82 -30.37 1.11
C VAL A 719 -7.32 -29.98 -0.27
N ASN A 720 -7.93 -30.91 -1.01
CA ASN A 720 -8.67 -30.62 -2.23
C ASN A 720 -10.17 -30.49 -1.89
N PRO A 721 -10.76 -29.28 -1.93
CA PRO A 721 -12.18 -29.10 -1.58
C PRO A 721 -13.14 -29.85 -2.50
N ALA A 722 -12.84 -29.89 -3.80
CA ALA A 722 -13.73 -30.50 -4.80
C ALA A 722 -13.81 -32.01 -4.62
N GLU A 723 -12.68 -32.67 -4.38
CA GLU A 723 -12.59 -34.12 -4.18
C GLU A 723 -13.32 -34.60 -2.91
N ILE A 724 -13.19 -33.86 -1.80
CA ILE A 724 -13.95 -34.16 -0.57
C ILE A 724 -15.46 -33.92 -0.78
N GLU A 725 -15.86 -32.84 -1.46
CA GLU A 725 -17.28 -32.58 -1.72
C GLU A 725 -17.89 -33.59 -2.70
N ALA A 726 -17.12 -34.06 -3.69
CA ALA A 726 -17.51 -35.12 -4.62
C ALA A 726 -17.64 -36.50 -3.93
N GLN A 727 -16.78 -36.83 -2.96
CA GLN A 727 -16.93 -38.04 -2.14
C GLN A 727 -18.27 -38.05 -1.37
N PHE A 728 -18.65 -36.91 -0.77
CA PHE A 728 -19.97 -36.79 -0.14
C PHE A 728 -21.13 -36.87 -1.15
N ASP A 729 -21.02 -36.25 -2.33
CA ASP A 729 -22.04 -36.36 -3.39
C ASP A 729 -22.19 -37.79 -3.94
N GLU A 730 -21.11 -38.59 -3.97
CA GLU A 730 -21.17 -40.02 -4.28
C GLU A 730 -21.83 -40.83 -3.16
N GLU A 731 -21.52 -40.56 -1.89
CA GLU A 731 -22.18 -41.23 -0.75
C GLU A 731 -23.67 -40.94 -0.69
N GLU A 732 -24.07 -39.67 -0.87
CA GLU A 732 -25.47 -39.26 -0.94
C GLU A 732 -26.18 -39.97 -2.12
N ARG A 733 -25.51 -40.11 -3.28
CA ARG A 733 -26.03 -40.88 -4.42
C ARG A 733 -26.18 -42.38 -4.11
N LYS A 734 -25.20 -43.01 -3.46
CA LYS A 734 -25.24 -44.44 -3.08
C LYS A 734 -26.41 -44.70 -2.11
N LYS A 735 -26.51 -43.92 -1.03
CA LYS A 735 -27.61 -43.97 -0.05
C LYS A 735 -28.98 -43.72 -0.69
N TYR A 736 -29.07 -42.85 -1.71
CA TYR A 736 -30.31 -42.63 -2.46
C TYR A 736 -30.69 -43.83 -3.34
N LEU A 737 -29.73 -44.49 -3.99
CA LEU A 737 -29.98 -45.68 -4.80
C LEU A 737 -30.36 -46.89 -3.94
N GLU A 738 -29.70 -47.09 -2.79
CA GLU A 738 -30.01 -48.14 -1.80
C GLU A 738 -31.43 -48.01 -1.25
N ASN A 739 -31.84 -46.81 -0.81
CA ASN A 739 -33.20 -46.52 -0.35
C ASN A 739 -34.27 -46.61 -1.45
N ARG A 740 -33.89 -46.65 -2.72
CA ARG A 740 -34.81 -46.75 -3.87
C ARG A 740 -34.87 -48.15 -4.47
N ASN A 741 -34.10 -49.11 -3.94
CA ASN A 741 -34.11 -50.49 -4.40
C ASN A 741 -35.15 -51.31 -3.60
N PRO A 742 -36.29 -51.71 -4.18
CA PRO A 742 -37.41 -52.31 -3.42
C PRO A 742 -37.14 -53.73 -2.90
N TYR A 743 -35.92 -54.25 -3.07
CA TYR A 743 -35.48 -55.58 -2.63
C TYR A 743 -34.45 -55.54 -1.47
N SER A 744 -34.20 -54.37 -0.86
CA SER A 744 -33.27 -54.21 0.28
C SER A 744 -33.91 -54.41 1.67
N MET A 745 -35.19 -54.75 1.74
CA MET A 745 -35.80 -55.24 2.99
C MET A 745 -35.43 -56.70 3.21
N GLU A 746 -34.46 -56.95 4.10
CA GLU A 746 -34.27 -58.29 4.67
C GLU A 746 -35.53 -58.73 5.46
N PRO A 747 -35.82 -60.04 5.56
CA PRO A 747 -37.00 -60.51 6.29
C PRO A 747 -36.85 -60.30 7.80
N ASP A 748 -37.75 -59.53 8.40
CA ASP A 748 -37.80 -59.32 9.84
C ASP A 748 -38.01 -60.66 10.58
N SER A 749 -36.97 -61.10 11.30
CA SER A 749 -36.88 -62.47 11.82
C SER A 749 -37.73 -62.68 13.07
N GLN A 750 -39.04 -62.91 12.87
CA GLN A 750 -39.97 -63.30 13.93
C GLN A 750 -39.63 -64.67 14.54
N THR A 751 -38.66 -64.73 15.45
CA THR A 751 -38.61 -65.78 16.49
C THR A 751 -37.75 -65.41 17.69
N LYS A 752 -38.40 -65.03 18.79
CA LYS A 752 -38.13 -65.57 20.14
C LYS A 752 -39.24 -65.21 21.13
N MET A 753 -39.82 -66.24 21.73
CA MET A 753 -40.34 -66.20 23.10
C MET A 753 -39.17 -66.27 24.08
#